data_AF-A0A496XZ69-F1
#
_entry.id   AF-A0A496XZ69-F1
#
_cell.length_a   1.000
_cell.length_b   1.000
_cell.length_c   1.000
_cell.angle_alpha   90.00
_cell.angle_beta   90.00
_cell.angle_gamma   90.00
#
_symmetry.space_group_name_H-M   'P 1'
#
loop_
_entity.id
_entity.type
_entity.pdbx_description
1 polymer ?
#
loop_
_entity_poly.entity_id
_entity_poly.type
_entity_poly.pdbx_seq_one_letter_code
_entity_poly.pdbx_strand_id
1 'polypeptide(L)'
;MRVVVESSAKEGIGMNLVANASFEFLDRDCLKGWDWRLRGADADYRIIHDAHSGKNAIKIRNRTPKAPDVFGQLVLEDPVRLVPGQAYTLSAYVKTEDPGKSWIGGGGSSWWVRLQLEKTHRKWHRFEKSFTATEKDEFFRLMIITSSPTNNLIIDDIKLEKGERATPFFAPALCNHAAELIADVPDEVAVSSEEILFNAFAYLRSDAPATPASVILTDETGTVESQITTGNLLTGLNRLEIRWKPDDKPEKEYCLKLQVGKQKEVVDFELFTPIRFDVEQKAAQRQINVLKNLVDEAASADIPVDYPRAALAIAGRFTGVAVKKLNTGLLAEAVKDMEYIGRLCARQTRELQAVKNGTKPALKVPDPPLDRIKIHDGNLWVGDDPVMLIGALGYGELESELSTYKDYGFNVIGDDYDVFSSFKMLIDEHKVDKTAVPRLIESWKRLHAMNLAVSYTPHLSKIPDWALEKYPDIIGGRTLNELPRWDPALNRSGRGPGLYGRFFPFAIDSLNLKRLVDRYYSTLMPNLNAPSGFHVLWLMNEPSYRSCDEHYMQLFREYLQHKFTGIEALNNAWNTSYKGFNEIDCPAKSGRPKNFDWLTFNQNQVSGWFEWLAEQVKKYYPQAILSNKPSAARLLQPQWGIDFEREAELWDIPGSDTFRRPKHWRYAYD
;
A
#
# COMPACT_ATOMS: atom_id res chain seq x y z
N MET A 1 -14.15 36.64 -3.86
CA MET A 1 -15.05 35.53 -3.46
C MET A 1 -16.41 35.71 -4.12
N ARG A 2 -17.16 34.63 -4.34
CA ARG A 2 -18.57 34.61 -4.77
C ARG A 2 -19.26 33.48 -4.02
N VAL A 3 -20.54 33.64 -3.70
CA VAL A 3 -21.34 32.59 -3.06
C VAL A 3 -22.59 32.35 -3.87
N VAL A 4 -22.76 31.12 -4.36
CA VAL A 4 -23.98 30.68 -5.04
C VAL A 4 -24.81 29.89 -4.04
N VAL A 5 -26.07 30.25 -3.90
CA VAL A 5 -27.00 29.57 -2.98
C VAL A 5 -27.93 28.68 -3.79
N GLU A 6 -27.88 27.39 -3.50
CA GLU A 6 -28.82 26.40 -4.02
C GLU A 6 -29.67 25.84 -2.88
N SER A 7 -30.93 25.52 -3.14
CA SER A 7 -31.87 25.11 -2.09
C SER A 7 -32.61 23.83 -2.45
N SER A 8 -32.77 22.97 -1.45
CA SER A 8 -33.54 21.73 -1.51
C SER A 8 -34.99 21.92 -1.96
N ALA A 9 -35.59 23.10 -1.76
CA ALA A 9 -36.95 23.42 -2.22
C ALA A 9 -37.11 23.40 -3.76
N LYS A 10 -36.00 23.51 -4.52
CA LYS A 10 -36.01 23.44 -5.99
C LYS A 10 -35.57 22.09 -6.55
N GLU A 11 -34.67 21.36 -5.88
CA GLU A 11 -33.98 20.20 -6.48
C GLU A 11 -33.84 18.96 -5.57
N GLY A 12 -34.36 18.97 -4.33
CA GLY A 12 -34.23 17.82 -3.41
C GLY A 12 -32.80 17.57 -2.89
N ILE A 13 -31.93 18.58 -2.96
CA ILE A 13 -30.54 18.56 -2.48
C ILE A 13 -30.49 18.08 -1.03
N GLY A 14 -29.62 17.12 -0.75
CA GLY A 14 -29.36 16.66 0.61
C GLY A 14 -30.48 15.84 1.25
N MET A 15 -31.57 15.57 0.52
CA MET A 15 -32.67 14.75 1.04
C MET A 15 -32.20 13.32 1.22
N ASN A 16 -32.24 12.85 2.46
CA ASN A 16 -31.94 11.46 2.77
C ASN A 16 -33.13 10.57 2.40
N LEU A 17 -32.86 9.55 1.60
CA LEU A 17 -33.83 8.53 1.19
C LEU A 17 -33.94 7.38 2.19
N VAL A 18 -33.09 7.35 3.21
CA VAL A 18 -33.06 6.32 4.25
C VAL A 18 -33.96 6.74 5.42
N ALA A 19 -34.97 5.94 5.71
CA ALA A 19 -35.81 6.12 6.90
C ALA A 19 -35.03 5.74 8.17
N ASN A 20 -35.30 6.46 9.28
CA ASN A 20 -34.65 6.23 10.58
C ASN A 20 -33.12 6.09 10.50
N ALA A 21 -32.50 6.96 9.71
CA ALA A 21 -31.08 6.92 9.39
C ALA A 21 -30.12 7.24 10.55
N SER A 22 -30.60 8.01 11.54
CA SER A 22 -29.89 8.36 12.77
C SER A 22 -30.35 7.51 13.97
N PHE A 23 -31.13 6.44 13.72
CA PHE A 23 -31.51 5.46 14.75
C PHE A 23 -32.31 6.01 15.97
N GLU A 24 -32.96 7.15 15.80
CA GLU A 24 -33.72 7.82 16.86
C GLU A 24 -35.09 7.20 17.14
N PHE A 25 -35.66 6.50 16.15
CA PHE A 25 -37.01 5.92 16.25
C PHE A 25 -36.93 4.44 16.62
N LEU A 26 -37.55 4.08 17.75
CA LEU A 26 -37.59 2.71 18.26
C LEU A 26 -39.02 2.14 18.28
N ASP A 27 -39.16 0.84 18.10
CA ASP A 27 -40.37 0.06 18.39
C ASP A 27 -40.03 -1.03 19.41
N ARG A 28 -40.58 -0.92 20.63
CA ARG A 28 -40.34 -1.85 21.75
C ARG A 28 -38.84 -2.22 21.91
N ASP A 29 -38.01 -1.19 22.03
CA ASP A 29 -36.55 -1.24 22.19
C ASP A 29 -35.74 -1.77 20.98
N CYS A 30 -36.40 -2.05 19.85
CA CYS A 30 -35.76 -2.37 18.58
C CYS A 30 -35.76 -1.16 17.64
N LEU A 31 -34.83 -1.11 16.68
CA LEU A 31 -34.78 -0.05 15.68
C LEU A 31 -36.00 -0.12 14.75
N LYS A 32 -36.81 0.94 14.71
CA LYS A 32 -37.96 1.00 13.80
C LYS A 32 -37.49 1.03 12.34
N GLY A 33 -38.01 0.15 11.49
CA GLY A 33 -37.70 0.10 10.06
C GLY A 33 -36.38 -0.59 9.71
N TRP A 34 -35.72 -1.22 10.68
CA TRP A 34 -34.46 -1.96 10.50
C TRP A 34 -34.57 -3.36 11.09
N ASP A 35 -34.21 -4.36 10.30
CA ASP A 35 -34.29 -5.76 10.66
C ASP A 35 -32.88 -6.37 10.83
N TRP A 36 -32.61 -6.94 12.00
CA TRP A 36 -31.35 -7.60 12.31
C TRP A 36 -31.42 -9.09 11.98
N ARG A 37 -30.54 -9.54 11.08
CA ARG A 37 -30.50 -10.93 10.62
C ARG A 37 -29.10 -11.50 10.80
N LEU A 38 -29.06 -12.76 11.20
CA LEU A 38 -27.84 -13.52 11.35
C LEU A 38 -27.78 -14.64 10.33
N ARG A 39 -26.61 -14.82 9.72
CA ARG A 39 -26.32 -15.97 8.87
C ARG A 39 -25.08 -16.65 9.42
N GLY A 40 -25.27 -17.58 10.36
CA GLY A 40 -24.19 -18.38 10.96
C GLY A 40 -23.15 -17.62 11.79
N ALA A 41 -23.36 -16.33 12.07
CA ALA A 41 -22.44 -15.51 12.87
C ALA A 41 -22.96 -15.26 14.29
N ASP A 42 -22.06 -15.30 15.28
CA ASP A 42 -22.21 -14.65 16.58
C ASP A 42 -21.95 -13.14 16.39
N ALA A 43 -23.03 -12.41 16.17
CA ALA A 43 -23.03 -10.96 16.08
C ALA A 43 -24.28 -10.37 16.76
N ASP A 44 -24.12 -9.21 17.38
CA ASP A 44 -25.19 -8.45 18.02
C ASP A 44 -25.04 -6.95 17.72
N TYR A 45 -26.14 -6.22 17.82
CA TYR A 45 -26.13 -4.76 17.85
C TYR A 45 -26.73 -4.26 19.17
N ARG A 46 -26.31 -3.06 19.58
CA ARG A 46 -26.89 -2.33 20.71
C ARG A 46 -27.12 -0.89 20.31
N ILE A 47 -28.21 -0.31 20.80
CA ILE A 47 -28.40 1.13 20.78
C ILE A 47 -27.53 1.73 21.88
N ILE A 48 -26.78 2.77 21.56
CA ILE A 48 -25.92 3.50 22.49
C ILE A 48 -26.21 4.99 22.41
N HIS A 49 -25.80 5.73 23.46
CA HIS A 49 -26.02 7.19 23.55
C HIS A 49 -24.77 8.03 23.24
N ASP A 50 -23.77 7.38 22.65
CA ASP A 50 -22.58 8.04 22.11
C ASP A 50 -22.77 8.17 20.59
N ALA A 51 -23.59 9.14 20.19
CA ALA A 51 -24.04 9.37 18.84
C ALA A 51 -23.27 10.51 18.14
N HIS A 52 -23.32 10.55 16.81
CA HIS A 52 -22.79 11.66 16.03
C HIS A 52 -23.83 12.79 15.97
N SER A 53 -25.08 12.43 15.65
CA SER A 53 -26.22 13.34 15.76
C SER A 53 -27.29 12.76 16.68
N GLY A 54 -28.16 13.61 17.21
CA GLY A 54 -29.25 13.15 18.09
C GLY A 54 -28.75 12.52 19.40
N LYS A 55 -29.42 11.45 19.81
CA LYS A 55 -29.23 10.73 21.09
C LYS A 55 -28.83 9.27 20.90
N ASN A 56 -29.08 8.67 19.75
CA ASN A 56 -28.92 7.24 19.53
C ASN A 56 -27.95 6.97 18.38
N ALA A 57 -27.06 6.00 18.58
CA ALA A 57 -26.30 5.37 17.51
C ALA A 57 -26.32 3.86 17.71
N ILE A 58 -25.90 3.11 16.69
CA ILE A 58 -25.81 1.65 16.81
C ILE A 58 -24.36 1.23 17.02
N LYS A 59 -24.14 0.30 17.95
CA LYS A 59 -22.88 -0.38 18.15
C LYS A 59 -23.02 -1.84 17.73
N ILE A 60 -22.29 -2.25 16.71
CA ILE A 60 -22.28 -3.62 16.22
C ILE A 60 -21.04 -4.35 16.73
N ARG A 61 -21.24 -5.57 17.22
CA ARG A 61 -20.17 -6.49 17.59
C ARG A 61 -20.33 -7.79 16.82
N ASN A 62 -19.27 -8.23 16.18
CA ASN A 62 -19.17 -9.57 15.60
C ASN A 62 -17.95 -10.27 16.20
N ARG A 63 -18.14 -11.51 16.67
CA ARG A 63 -17.06 -12.33 17.27
C ARG A 63 -16.57 -13.43 16.32
N THR A 64 -17.22 -13.59 15.18
CA THR A 64 -17.05 -14.73 14.28
C THR A 64 -15.92 -14.47 13.29
N PRO A 65 -14.90 -15.35 13.21
CA PRO A 65 -13.89 -15.31 12.16
C PRO A 65 -14.50 -15.36 10.76
N LYS A 66 -13.81 -14.77 9.78
CA LYS A 66 -14.30 -14.72 8.41
C LYS A 66 -14.48 -16.12 7.82
N ALA A 67 -15.68 -16.43 7.34
CA ALA A 67 -16.00 -17.65 6.63
C ALA A 67 -17.00 -17.40 5.48
N PRO A 68 -17.06 -18.27 4.45
CA PRO A 68 -18.06 -18.15 3.38
C PRO A 68 -19.47 -18.16 3.94
N ASP A 69 -20.33 -17.26 3.46
CA ASP A 69 -21.74 -17.16 3.85
C ASP A 69 -22.01 -16.95 5.35
N VAL A 70 -20.99 -16.54 6.12
CA VAL A 70 -21.11 -16.26 7.57
C VAL A 70 -21.00 -14.76 7.83
N PHE A 71 -22.10 -14.12 8.27
CA PHE A 71 -22.15 -12.70 8.58
C PHE A 71 -23.34 -12.30 9.45
N GLY A 72 -23.20 -11.18 10.16
CA GLY A 72 -24.32 -10.44 10.75
C GLY A 72 -24.72 -9.28 9.83
N GLN A 73 -26.02 -9.04 9.69
CA GLN A 73 -26.54 -7.98 8.83
C GLN A 73 -27.68 -7.19 9.49
N LEU A 74 -27.62 -5.86 9.38
CA LEU A 74 -28.75 -4.97 9.67
C LEU A 74 -29.29 -4.47 8.34
N VAL A 75 -30.57 -4.73 8.06
CA VAL A 75 -31.18 -4.48 6.75
C VAL A 75 -32.31 -3.47 6.91
N LEU A 76 -32.36 -2.47 6.04
CA LEU A 76 -33.51 -1.56 5.97
C LEU A 76 -34.73 -2.37 5.49
N GLU A 77 -35.82 -2.35 6.26
CA GLU A 77 -37.00 -3.20 6.00
C GLU A 77 -37.62 -2.89 4.63
N ASP A 78 -37.84 -1.60 4.36
CA ASP A 78 -38.37 -1.13 3.10
C ASP A 78 -37.21 -0.77 2.13
N PRO A 79 -37.16 -1.38 0.93
CA PRO A 79 -36.14 -1.03 -0.05
C PRO A 79 -36.31 0.42 -0.52
N VAL A 80 -35.19 1.12 -0.71
CA VAL A 80 -35.19 2.47 -1.27
C VAL A 80 -35.41 2.40 -2.77
N ARG A 81 -36.37 3.17 -3.29
CA ARG A 81 -36.63 3.20 -4.73
C ARG A 81 -35.64 4.12 -5.45
N LEU A 82 -34.79 3.55 -6.30
CA LEU A 82 -33.83 4.31 -7.10
C LEU A 82 -34.28 4.43 -8.56
N VAL A 83 -33.87 5.52 -9.20
CA VAL A 83 -34.10 5.79 -10.62
C VAL A 83 -32.91 5.27 -11.42
N PRO A 84 -33.08 4.34 -12.37
CA PRO A 84 -32.00 3.89 -13.24
C PRO A 84 -31.37 5.05 -14.03
N GLY A 85 -30.04 5.01 -14.19
CA GLY A 85 -29.26 6.07 -14.84
C GLY A 85 -28.97 7.29 -13.96
N GLN A 86 -29.59 7.40 -12.78
CA GLN A 86 -29.35 8.50 -11.84
C GLN A 86 -28.14 8.19 -10.94
N ALA A 87 -27.29 9.19 -10.73
CA ALA A 87 -26.21 9.13 -9.74
C ALA A 87 -26.77 9.30 -8.31
N TYR A 88 -26.27 8.47 -7.40
CA TYR A 88 -26.53 8.51 -5.96
C TYR A 88 -25.22 8.46 -5.18
N THR A 89 -25.23 9.03 -3.98
CA THR A 89 -24.15 8.89 -3.00
C THR A 89 -24.67 8.26 -1.72
N LEU A 90 -23.99 7.21 -1.26
CA LEU A 90 -24.17 6.60 0.05
C LEU A 90 -23.09 7.10 1.00
N SER A 91 -23.47 7.59 2.18
CA SER A 91 -22.55 7.97 3.24
C SER A 91 -23.03 7.53 4.62
N ALA A 92 -22.12 7.50 5.60
CA ALA A 92 -22.43 7.25 7.00
C ALA A 92 -21.32 7.79 7.90
N TYR A 93 -21.67 8.20 9.12
CA TYR A 93 -20.69 8.49 10.16
C TYR A 93 -20.36 7.21 10.92
N VAL A 94 -19.07 6.93 11.05
CA VAL A 94 -18.58 5.72 11.70
C VAL A 94 -17.51 6.10 12.71
N LYS A 95 -17.56 5.44 13.87
CA LYS A 95 -16.54 5.52 14.90
C LYS A 95 -16.15 4.10 15.28
N THR A 96 -14.89 3.73 15.07
CA THR A 96 -14.42 2.37 15.30
C THR A 96 -12.93 2.29 15.60
N GLU A 97 -12.55 1.26 16.36
CA GLU A 97 -11.15 0.86 16.54
C GLU A 97 -10.74 -0.14 15.45
N ASP A 98 -11.60 -1.12 15.19
CA ASP A 98 -11.43 -2.08 14.10
C ASP A 98 -12.81 -2.48 13.54
N PRO A 99 -13.17 -2.05 12.31
CA PRO A 99 -14.42 -2.45 11.69
C PRO A 99 -14.40 -3.90 11.19
N GLY A 100 -13.28 -4.63 11.24
CA GLY A 100 -13.15 -5.91 10.57
C GLY A 100 -13.43 -5.82 9.07
N LYS A 101 -14.06 -6.84 8.50
CA LYS A 101 -14.59 -6.84 7.13
C LYS A 101 -16.07 -6.44 7.18
N SER A 102 -16.28 -5.12 7.29
CA SER A 102 -17.61 -4.53 7.34
C SER A 102 -17.81 -3.48 6.26
N TRP A 103 -19.04 -3.38 5.77
CA TRP A 103 -19.43 -2.42 4.73
C TRP A 103 -20.91 -2.05 4.84
N ILE A 104 -21.26 -0.88 4.29
CA ILE A 104 -22.63 -0.40 4.17
C ILE A 104 -22.96 -0.34 2.66
N GLY A 105 -24.13 -0.80 2.25
CA GLY A 105 -24.50 -0.74 0.83
C GLY A 105 -25.57 -1.73 0.40
N GLY A 106 -25.54 -2.12 -0.87
CA GLY A 106 -26.58 -2.91 -1.51
C GLY A 106 -26.35 -3.10 -3.01
N GLY A 107 -27.44 -3.18 -3.77
CA GLY A 107 -27.43 -3.24 -5.24
C GLY A 107 -27.57 -4.66 -5.81
N GLY A 108 -28.76 -4.98 -6.30
CA GLY A 108 -29.13 -6.26 -6.91
C GLY A 108 -28.73 -7.52 -6.12
N SER A 109 -28.63 -8.65 -6.81
CA SER A 109 -28.17 -9.93 -6.23
C SER A 109 -26.64 -10.00 -6.02
N SER A 110 -25.87 -9.06 -6.56
CA SER A 110 -24.40 -9.04 -6.48
C SER A 110 -23.84 -8.19 -5.34
N TRP A 111 -24.67 -7.36 -4.69
CA TRP A 111 -24.28 -6.39 -3.66
C TRP A 111 -23.07 -5.57 -4.08
N TRP A 112 -23.13 -5.03 -5.30
CA TRP A 112 -21.96 -4.43 -5.94
C TRP A 112 -21.60 -3.05 -5.35
N VAL A 113 -22.56 -2.36 -4.74
CA VAL A 113 -22.32 -1.13 -3.99
C VAL A 113 -21.90 -1.49 -2.57
N ARG A 114 -20.60 -1.38 -2.28
CA ARG A 114 -20.03 -1.61 -0.94
C ARG A 114 -19.18 -0.43 -0.50
N LEU A 115 -19.70 0.37 0.42
CA LEU A 115 -18.94 1.36 1.18
C LEU A 115 -18.12 0.62 2.24
N GLN A 116 -16.84 0.37 1.95
CA GLN A 116 -15.94 -0.31 2.89
C GLN A 116 -15.63 0.60 4.07
N LEU A 117 -15.72 0.04 5.28
CA LEU A 117 -15.41 0.79 6.50
C LEU A 117 -13.96 0.55 6.91
N GLU A 118 -13.27 1.62 7.29
CA GLU A 118 -11.91 1.58 7.80
C GLU A 118 -11.85 2.03 9.26
N LYS A 119 -10.71 1.78 9.92
CA LYS A 119 -10.47 2.24 11.29
C LYS A 119 -10.50 3.76 11.37
N THR A 120 -11.14 4.30 12.41
CA THR A 120 -11.26 5.75 12.60
C THR A 120 -10.56 6.25 13.88
N HIS A 121 -9.84 5.35 14.56
CA HIS A 121 -9.13 5.66 15.81
C HIS A 121 -10.05 6.27 16.88
N ARG A 122 -11.28 5.73 16.99
CA ARG A 122 -12.31 6.17 17.94
C ARG A 122 -12.77 7.63 17.76
N LYS A 123 -12.53 8.23 16.59
CA LYS A 123 -13.13 9.50 16.17
C LYS A 123 -14.26 9.24 15.19
N TRP A 124 -15.25 10.13 15.15
CA TRP A 124 -16.26 10.10 14.10
C TRP A 124 -15.63 10.46 12.76
N HIS A 125 -15.94 9.69 11.73
CA HIS A 125 -15.48 9.92 10.37
C HIS A 125 -16.61 9.61 9.38
N ARG A 126 -16.82 10.50 8.41
CA ARG A 126 -17.79 10.28 7.34
C ARG A 126 -17.15 9.44 6.23
N PHE A 127 -17.72 8.28 5.97
CA PHE A 127 -17.39 7.48 4.79
C PHE A 127 -18.41 7.78 3.68
N GLU A 128 -17.98 7.80 2.42
CA GLU A 128 -18.87 8.00 1.27
C GLU A 128 -18.52 7.14 0.04
N LYS A 129 -19.52 6.83 -0.79
CA LYS A 129 -19.37 6.15 -2.07
C LYS A 129 -20.49 6.55 -3.03
N SER A 130 -20.10 7.09 -4.18
CA SER A 130 -21.02 7.45 -5.27
C SER A 130 -21.15 6.32 -6.29
N PHE A 131 -22.33 6.18 -6.88
CA PHE A 131 -22.65 5.18 -7.90
C PHE A 131 -23.81 5.62 -8.79
N THR A 132 -23.85 5.11 -10.03
CA THR A 132 -25.02 5.27 -10.91
C THR A 132 -25.92 4.06 -10.78
N ALA A 133 -27.18 4.27 -10.43
CA ALA A 133 -28.14 3.18 -10.29
C ALA A 133 -28.42 2.52 -11.64
N THR A 134 -28.48 1.19 -11.67
CA THR A 134 -28.90 0.41 -12.84
C THR A 134 -30.36 -0.04 -12.71
N GLU A 135 -30.94 -0.64 -13.75
CA GLU A 135 -32.28 -1.25 -13.67
C GLU A 135 -32.40 -2.28 -12.54
N LYS A 136 -31.30 -2.99 -12.22
CA LYS A 136 -31.27 -3.98 -11.13
C LYS A 136 -31.29 -3.36 -9.73
N ASP A 137 -31.15 -2.04 -9.64
CA ASP A 137 -31.07 -1.29 -8.39
C ASP A 137 -32.36 -0.51 -8.10
N GLU A 138 -33.43 -0.64 -8.92
CA GLU A 138 -34.71 0.08 -8.68
C GLU A 138 -35.21 -0.14 -7.26
N PHE A 139 -35.10 -1.35 -6.72
CA PHE A 139 -35.40 -1.66 -5.32
C PHE A 139 -34.11 -1.89 -4.54
N PHE A 140 -33.48 -0.80 -4.13
CA PHE A 140 -32.19 -0.84 -3.44
C PHE A 140 -32.36 -1.24 -1.98
N ARG A 141 -32.02 -2.49 -1.67
CA ARG A 141 -31.96 -3.00 -0.30
C ARG A 141 -30.65 -2.57 0.36
N LEU A 142 -30.74 -1.53 1.17
CA LEU A 142 -29.63 -1.03 1.98
C LEU A 142 -29.40 -1.95 3.18
N MET A 143 -28.14 -2.28 3.43
CA MET A 143 -27.72 -3.11 4.56
C MET A 143 -26.36 -2.70 5.10
N ILE A 144 -26.14 -3.03 6.37
CA ILE A 144 -24.85 -2.99 7.05
C ILE A 144 -24.42 -4.43 7.28
N ILE A 145 -23.23 -4.79 6.82
CA ILE A 145 -22.71 -6.17 6.89
C ILE A 145 -21.45 -6.20 7.75
N THR A 146 -21.35 -7.21 8.60
CA THR A 146 -20.11 -7.57 9.32
C THR A 146 -19.79 -9.04 9.06
N SER A 147 -18.61 -9.31 8.50
CA SER A 147 -18.21 -10.67 8.05
C SER A 147 -16.90 -11.17 8.67
N SER A 148 -16.43 -10.49 9.71
CA SER A 148 -15.29 -10.90 10.52
C SER A 148 -15.41 -10.27 11.91
N PRO A 149 -14.50 -10.58 12.86
CA PRO A 149 -14.52 -9.94 14.16
C PRO A 149 -14.43 -8.42 14.01
N THR A 150 -15.25 -7.70 14.78
CA THR A 150 -15.27 -6.23 14.82
C THR A 150 -15.06 -5.76 16.25
N ASN A 151 -14.37 -4.62 16.41
CA ASN A 151 -14.11 -4.00 17.69
C ASN A 151 -14.58 -2.55 17.69
N ASN A 152 -15.57 -2.27 18.54
CA ASN A 152 -16.16 -0.95 18.73
C ASN A 152 -16.71 -0.30 17.44
N LEU A 153 -17.33 -1.09 16.54
CA LEU A 153 -17.97 -0.53 15.35
C LEU A 153 -19.26 0.21 15.73
N ILE A 154 -19.19 1.54 15.78
CA ILE A 154 -20.32 2.43 16.02
C ILE A 154 -20.68 3.14 14.71
N ILE A 155 -21.95 3.13 14.34
CA ILE A 155 -22.45 3.71 13.10
C ILE A 155 -23.62 4.63 13.43
N ASP A 156 -23.67 5.76 12.76
CA ASP A 156 -24.73 6.76 12.85
C ASP A 156 -24.95 7.44 11.49
N ASP A 157 -26.04 8.18 11.36
CA ASP A 157 -26.27 9.14 10.28
C ASP A 157 -26.12 8.56 8.85
N ILE A 158 -26.78 7.43 8.59
CA ILE A 158 -26.70 6.77 7.27
C ILE A 158 -27.49 7.57 6.23
N LYS A 159 -26.82 8.00 5.17
CA LYS A 159 -27.44 8.81 4.12
C LYS A 159 -27.33 8.18 2.75
N LEU A 160 -28.47 8.07 2.07
CA LEU A 160 -28.51 7.78 0.64
C LEU A 160 -29.23 8.93 -0.06
N GLU A 161 -28.57 9.60 -0.98
CA GLU A 161 -29.09 10.80 -1.63
C GLU A 161 -28.77 10.82 -3.12
N LYS A 162 -29.54 11.59 -3.89
CA LYS A 162 -29.23 11.86 -5.31
C LYS A 162 -28.01 12.77 -5.41
N GLY A 163 -27.12 12.47 -6.35
CA GLY A 163 -25.94 13.28 -6.64
C GLY A 163 -24.66 12.44 -6.69
N GLU A 164 -23.56 13.10 -7.01
CA GLU A 164 -22.24 12.46 -7.18
C GLU A 164 -21.31 12.64 -5.97
N ARG A 165 -21.72 13.41 -4.96
CA ARG A 165 -20.97 13.63 -3.70
C ARG A 165 -21.92 13.61 -2.50
N ALA A 166 -21.42 13.26 -1.32
CA ALA A 166 -22.23 13.33 -0.13
C ALA A 166 -22.37 14.78 0.32
N THR A 167 -23.55 15.12 0.82
CA THR A 167 -23.77 16.33 1.60
C THR A 167 -23.86 15.95 3.09
N PRO A 168 -23.61 16.88 4.02
CA PRO A 168 -23.72 16.58 5.45
C PRO A 168 -25.03 15.91 5.83
N PHE A 169 -24.97 15.04 6.85
CA PHE A 169 -26.18 14.48 7.41
C PHE A 169 -27.01 15.57 8.07
N PHE A 170 -28.30 15.57 7.79
CA PHE A 170 -29.22 16.55 8.34
C PHE A 170 -30.60 15.91 8.56
N ALA A 171 -31.10 15.98 9.79
CA ALA A 171 -32.41 15.48 10.17
C ALA A 171 -33.27 16.62 10.75
N PRO A 172 -34.32 17.09 10.02
CA PRO A 172 -35.18 18.17 10.49
C PRO A 172 -35.76 17.96 11.90
N ALA A 173 -36.07 16.70 12.24
CA ALA A 173 -36.63 16.32 13.54
C ALA A 173 -35.65 16.49 14.72
N LEU A 174 -34.36 16.64 14.45
CA LEU A 174 -33.30 16.80 15.46
C LEU A 174 -32.87 18.26 15.65
N CYS A 175 -33.43 19.20 14.90
CA CYS A 175 -33.01 20.60 14.95
C CYS A 175 -33.60 21.37 16.12
N ASN A 176 -32.71 21.85 16.98
CA ASN A 176 -33.06 22.64 18.15
C ASN A 176 -33.06 24.15 17.87
N HIS A 177 -32.42 24.60 16.79
CA HIS A 177 -32.31 26.00 16.43
C HIS A 177 -33.12 26.38 15.20
N ALA A 178 -33.37 27.68 15.03
CA ALA A 178 -34.03 28.22 13.84
C ALA A 178 -33.19 28.01 12.56
N ALA A 179 -31.87 27.95 12.69
CA ALA A 179 -30.95 27.59 11.63
C ALA A 179 -29.82 26.69 12.18
N GLU A 180 -29.24 25.85 11.34
CA GLU A 180 -28.03 25.03 11.62
C GLU A 180 -27.02 25.23 10.49
N LEU A 181 -25.72 25.16 10.79
CA LEU A 181 -24.63 25.35 9.85
C LEU A 181 -23.67 24.18 9.89
N ILE A 182 -23.22 23.72 8.72
CA ILE A 182 -22.17 22.70 8.59
C ILE A 182 -21.25 23.12 7.45
N ALA A 183 -19.99 23.38 7.77
CA ALA A 183 -18.94 23.61 6.78
C ALA A 183 -18.38 22.26 6.30
N ASP A 184 -18.17 22.12 5.00
CA ASP A 184 -17.51 20.95 4.37
C ASP A 184 -16.25 21.44 3.67
N VAL A 185 -15.25 21.80 4.48
CA VAL A 185 -13.96 22.35 4.04
C VAL A 185 -12.86 21.34 4.38
N PRO A 186 -12.05 20.90 3.40
CA PRO A 186 -10.90 20.04 3.66
C PRO A 186 -9.83 20.74 4.51
N ASP A 187 -9.15 19.98 5.38
CA ASP A 187 -8.01 20.47 6.16
C ASP A 187 -6.86 21.01 5.28
N GLU A 188 -6.72 20.47 4.06
CA GLU A 188 -5.69 20.84 3.10
C GLU A 188 -6.31 21.15 1.74
N VAL A 189 -6.00 22.31 1.19
CA VAL A 189 -6.59 22.83 -0.04
C VAL A 189 -5.48 23.20 -1.02
N ALA A 190 -5.40 22.50 -2.15
CA ALA A 190 -4.46 22.83 -3.22
C ALA A 190 -5.17 23.55 -4.36
N VAL A 191 -4.60 24.67 -4.80
CA VAL A 191 -5.12 25.42 -5.95
C VAL A 191 -4.86 24.63 -7.23
N SER A 192 -5.92 24.02 -7.77
CA SER A 192 -5.89 23.28 -9.04
C SER A 192 -6.63 23.99 -10.18
N SER A 193 -7.28 25.13 -9.91
CA SER A 193 -8.06 25.91 -10.88
C SER A 193 -8.00 27.42 -10.55
N GLU A 194 -8.59 28.29 -11.38
CA GLU A 194 -8.68 29.73 -11.10
C GLU A 194 -9.47 30.06 -9.83
N GLU A 195 -10.33 29.15 -9.37
CA GLU A 195 -11.12 29.28 -8.15
C GLU A 195 -11.03 28.02 -7.27
N ILE A 196 -11.01 28.21 -5.96
CA ILE A 196 -11.22 27.18 -4.96
C ILE A 196 -12.72 27.07 -4.69
N LEU A 197 -13.20 25.84 -4.60
CA LEU A 197 -14.58 25.53 -4.30
C LEU A 197 -14.69 24.96 -2.89
N PHE A 198 -15.40 25.67 -2.01
CA PHE A 198 -15.85 25.15 -0.73
C PHE A 198 -17.35 24.93 -0.77
N ASN A 199 -17.81 23.90 -0.06
CA ASN A 199 -19.23 23.72 0.21
C ASN A 199 -19.49 24.00 1.68
N ALA A 200 -20.56 24.74 1.93
CA ALA A 200 -21.16 24.81 3.24
C ALA A 200 -22.66 24.56 3.12
N PHE A 201 -23.27 24.14 4.21
CA PHE A 201 -24.67 23.77 4.25
C PHE A 201 -25.35 24.49 5.40
N ALA A 202 -26.46 25.14 5.09
CA ALA A 202 -27.28 25.86 6.05
C ALA A 202 -28.70 25.33 5.99
N TYR A 203 -29.19 24.76 7.08
CA TYR A 203 -30.61 24.43 7.19
C TYR A 203 -31.36 25.58 7.87
N LEU A 204 -32.52 25.92 7.33
CA LEU A 204 -33.44 26.89 7.91
C LEU A 204 -34.79 26.22 8.21
N ARG A 205 -35.24 26.29 9.47
CA ARG A 205 -36.51 25.68 9.88
C ARG A 205 -37.70 26.40 9.22
N SER A 206 -38.82 25.71 9.03
CA SER A 206 -39.98 26.24 8.30
C SER A 206 -40.63 27.47 8.93
N ASP A 207 -40.47 27.65 10.24
CA ASP A 207 -40.98 28.79 11.02
C ASP A 207 -39.89 29.86 11.27
N ALA A 208 -38.68 29.66 10.76
CA ALA A 208 -37.58 30.60 10.96
C ALA A 208 -37.74 31.83 10.04
N PRO A 209 -37.33 33.03 10.51
CA PRO A 209 -37.37 34.23 9.69
C PRO A 209 -36.41 34.10 8.50
N ALA A 210 -36.73 34.78 7.40
CA ALA A 210 -35.85 34.88 6.24
C ALA A 210 -34.49 35.47 6.67
N THR A 211 -33.44 34.66 6.61
CA THR A 211 -32.13 34.97 7.19
C THR A 211 -31.05 34.75 6.13
N PRO A 212 -30.16 35.73 5.85
CA PRO A 212 -29.02 35.52 4.96
C PRO A 212 -27.87 34.78 5.67
N ALA A 213 -26.96 34.20 4.89
CA ALA A 213 -25.68 33.69 5.39
C ALA A 213 -24.58 34.72 5.17
N SER A 214 -23.69 34.86 6.15
CA SER A 214 -22.41 35.58 6.01
C SER A 214 -21.27 34.59 5.93
N VAL A 215 -20.36 34.82 4.98
CA VAL A 215 -19.15 34.03 4.75
C VAL A 215 -17.98 35.00 4.85
N ILE A 216 -17.09 34.77 5.81
CA ILE A 216 -15.90 35.59 6.05
C ILE A 216 -14.70 34.65 5.96
N LEU A 217 -13.73 35.00 5.13
CA LEU A 217 -12.45 34.32 5.05
C LEU A 217 -11.39 35.21 5.69
N THR A 218 -10.61 34.66 6.62
CA THR A 218 -9.46 35.33 7.23
C THR A 218 -8.17 34.56 7.02
N ASP A 219 -7.04 35.25 6.95
CA ASP A 219 -5.71 34.64 6.97
C ASP A 219 -5.28 34.26 8.41
N GLU A 220 -4.06 33.72 8.53
CA GLU A 220 -3.40 33.32 9.78
C GLU A 220 -3.19 34.48 10.78
N THR A 221 -3.19 35.73 10.31
CA THR A 221 -3.09 36.93 11.16
C THR A 221 -4.46 37.40 11.68
N GLY A 222 -5.54 36.81 11.17
CA GLY A 222 -6.91 37.22 11.43
C GLY A 222 -7.39 38.36 10.52
N THR A 223 -6.60 38.75 9.52
CA THR A 223 -6.98 39.78 8.53
C THR A 223 -8.06 39.23 7.62
N VAL A 224 -9.09 40.04 7.33
CA VAL A 224 -10.20 39.63 6.46
C VAL A 224 -9.78 39.73 5.00
N GLU A 225 -9.66 38.58 4.37
CA GLU A 225 -9.30 38.42 2.96
C GLU A 225 -10.52 38.58 2.05
N SER A 226 -11.68 38.08 2.50
CA SER A 226 -12.92 38.25 1.78
C SER A 226 -14.13 38.13 2.69
N GLN A 227 -15.18 38.87 2.38
CA GLN A 227 -16.46 38.76 3.07
C GLN A 227 -17.62 38.91 2.10
N ILE A 228 -18.59 38.00 2.19
CA ILE A 228 -19.83 38.05 1.42
C ILE A 228 -21.01 37.77 2.34
N THR A 229 -22.13 38.44 2.06
CA THR A 229 -23.43 38.09 2.62
C THR A 229 -24.35 37.68 1.47
N THR A 230 -25.04 36.54 1.61
CA THR A 230 -25.95 36.02 0.61
C THR A 230 -27.28 36.78 0.62
N GLY A 231 -28.15 36.50 -0.36
CA GLY A 231 -29.59 36.74 -0.19
C GLY A 231 -30.19 35.88 0.92
N ASN A 232 -31.47 36.10 1.23
CA ASN A 232 -32.17 35.29 2.23
C ASN A 232 -32.22 33.81 1.82
N LEU A 233 -31.88 32.93 2.74
CA LEU A 233 -31.99 31.49 2.56
C LEU A 233 -33.46 31.06 2.52
N LEU A 234 -33.74 29.98 1.80
CA LEU A 234 -35.07 29.36 1.81
C LEU A 234 -35.19 28.40 2.98
N THR A 235 -36.42 28.16 3.43
CA THR A 235 -36.72 27.09 4.40
C THR A 235 -36.27 25.74 3.83
N GLY A 236 -35.70 24.88 4.66
CA GLY A 236 -35.07 23.63 4.26
C GLY A 236 -33.55 23.73 4.19
N LEU A 237 -32.92 22.72 3.57
CA LEU A 237 -31.46 22.70 3.40
C LEU A 237 -31.05 23.59 2.22
N ASN A 238 -30.03 24.42 2.44
CA ASN A 238 -29.40 25.26 1.45
C ASN A 238 -27.92 24.88 1.34
N ARG A 239 -27.43 24.69 0.12
CA ARG A 239 -26.01 24.55 -0.20
C ARG A 239 -25.46 25.92 -0.55
N LEU A 240 -24.44 26.34 0.18
CA LEU A 240 -23.63 27.52 -0.07
C LEU A 240 -22.39 27.05 -0.83
N GLU A 241 -22.41 27.25 -2.14
CA GLU A 241 -21.24 27.01 -2.98
C GLU A 241 -20.37 28.26 -2.94
N ILE A 242 -19.27 28.18 -2.20
CA ILE A 242 -18.35 29.30 -1.96
C ILE A 242 -17.20 29.16 -2.94
N ARG A 243 -17.12 30.10 -3.88
CA ARG A 243 -16.05 30.19 -4.86
C ARG A 243 -15.10 31.29 -4.44
N TRP A 244 -13.86 30.91 -4.18
CA TRP A 244 -12.83 31.83 -3.77
C TRP A 244 -11.63 31.73 -4.69
N LYS A 245 -11.30 32.83 -5.35
CA LYS A 245 -10.00 33.00 -6.00
C LYS A 245 -9.04 33.55 -4.94
N PRO A 246 -8.06 32.76 -4.47
CA PRO A 246 -7.04 33.29 -3.59
C PRO A 246 -6.24 34.34 -4.36
N ASP A 247 -5.87 35.40 -3.67
CA ASP A 247 -4.87 36.33 -4.19
C ASP A 247 -3.51 35.61 -4.25
N ASP A 248 -2.60 36.18 -5.03
CA ASP A 248 -1.26 35.67 -5.29
C ASP A 248 -0.35 35.83 -4.04
N LYS A 249 -0.73 35.19 -2.93
CA LYS A 249 -0.08 35.33 -1.62
C LYS A 249 0.41 33.99 -1.05
N PRO A 250 1.43 33.99 -0.16
CA PRO A 250 2.09 32.78 0.32
C PRO A 250 1.60 32.28 1.69
N GLU A 251 0.55 32.87 2.28
CA GLU A 251 0.08 32.50 3.62
C GLU A 251 -0.32 31.03 3.68
N LYS A 252 -0.12 30.45 4.86
CA LYS A 252 -0.21 29.01 5.05
C LYS A 252 -1.58 28.62 5.58
N GLU A 253 -2.06 29.33 6.58
CA GLU A 253 -3.31 29.00 7.27
C GLU A 253 -4.40 30.03 6.96
N TYR A 254 -5.60 29.53 6.70
CA TYR A 254 -6.78 30.33 6.44
C TYR A 254 -7.95 29.79 7.27
N CYS A 255 -8.89 30.68 7.56
CA CYS A 255 -10.05 30.39 8.40
C CYS A 255 -11.33 30.83 7.70
N LEU A 256 -12.23 29.89 7.44
CA LEU A 256 -13.57 30.14 6.90
C LEU A 256 -14.57 30.25 8.06
N LYS A 257 -15.14 31.43 8.22
CA LYS A 257 -16.17 31.73 9.22
C LYS A 257 -17.51 31.89 8.53
N LEU A 258 -18.46 31.04 8.89
CA LEU A 258 -19.83 31.06 8.39
C LEU A 258 -20.77 31.53 9.49
N GLN A 259 -21.78 32.31 9.14
CA GLN A 259 -22.79 32.76 10.10
C GLN A 259 -24.18 32.81 9.46
N VAL A 260 -25.18 32.26 10.15
CA VAL A 260 -26.61 32.35 9.80
C VAL A 260 -27.38 32.69 11.06
N GLY A 261 -27.91 33.91 11.14
CA GLY A 261 -28.53 34.43 12.35
C GLY A 261 -27.53 34.44 13.52
N LYS A 262 -27.83 33.65 14.56
CA LYS A 262 -26.97 33.49 15.75
C LYS A 262 -25.97 32.34 15.64
N GLN A 263 -26.16 31.41 14.68
CA GLN A 263 -25.26 30.28 14.52
C GLN A 263 -24.01 30.68 13.78
N LYS A 264 -22.88 30.12 14.21
CA LYS A 264 -21.56 30.36 13.62
C LYS A 264 -20.83 29.03 13.49
N GLU A 265 -20.13 28.87 12.38
CA GLU A 265 -19.22 27.76 12.15
C GLU A 265 -17.86 28.33 11.74
N VAL A 266 -16.78 27.75 12.25
CA VAL A 266 -15.41 28.20 11.99
C VAL A 266 -14.57 26.99 11.62
N VAL A 267 -13.96 27.03 10.45
CA VAL A 267 -13.10 25.95 9.97
C VAL A 267 -11.76 26.51 9.49
N ASP A 268 -10.69 25.94 10.01
CA ASP A 268 -9.33 26.25 9.61
C ASP A 268 -8.87 25.27 8.53
N PHE A 269 -8.07 25.75 7.57
CA PHE A 269 -7.48 24.93 6.52
C PHE A 269 -6.13 25.47 6.07
N GLU A 270 -5.28 24.57 5.57
CA GLU A 270 -3.99 24.91 4.98
C GLU A 270 -4.13 25.11 3.47
N LEU A 271 -3.66 26.24 2.96
CA LEU A 271 -3.70 26.57 1.53
C LEU A 271 -2.35 26.31 0.85
N PHE A 272 -2.38 25.58 -0.26
CA PHE A 272 -1.23 25.33 -1.13
C PHE A 272 -1.42 26.03 -2.48
N THR A 273 -0.55 26.99 -2.77
CA THR A 273 -0.54 27.76 -4.02
C THR A 273 0.78 27.57 -4.78
N PRO A 274 0.82 27.78 -6.11
CA PRO A 274 2.08 27.82 -6.86
C PRO A 274 3.07 28.86 -6.33
N ILE A 275 2.58 29.99 -5.84
CA ILE A 275 3.42 31.04 -5.25
C ILE A 275 4.04 30.57 -3.94
N ARG A 276 3.28 29.86 -3.11
CA ARG A 276 3.83 29.22 -1.91
C ARG A 276 4.93 28.22 -2.27
N PHE A 277 4.75 27.44 -3.34
CA PHE A 277 5.83 26.59 -3.86
C PHE A 277 7.07 27.41 -4.22
N ASP A 278 6.94 28.52 -4.94
CA ASP A 278 8.07 29.38 -5.31
C ASP A 278 8.77 29.98 -4.08
N VAL A 279 8.01 30.39 -3.07
CA VAL A 279 8.54 30.90 -1.80
C VAL A 279 9.32 29.82 -1.06
N GLU A 280 8.74 28.64 -0.90
CA GLU A 280 9.38 27.51 -0.23
C GLU A 280 10.59 27.00 -1.01
N GLN A 281 10.54 26.99 -2.34
CA GLN A 281 11.68 26.64 -3.18
C GLN A 281 12.84 27.63 -3.00
N LYS A 282 12.56 28.94 -2.99
CA LYS A 282 13.58 29.97 -2.72
C LYS A 282 14.12 29.87 -1.30
N ALA A 283 13.28 29.55 -0.32
CA ALA A 283 13.71 29.33 1.06
C ALA A 283 14.62 28.10 1.18
N ALA A 284 14.21 26.96 0.60
CA ALA A 284 14.99 25.74 0.56
C ALA A 284 16.33 25.96 -0.16
N GLN A 285 16.35 26.60 -1.33
CA GLN A 285 17.58 26.88 -2.07
C GLN A 285 18.56 27.74 -1.27
N ARG A 286 18.07 28.72 -0.50
CA ARG A 286 18.92 29.50 0.42
C ARG A 286 19.55 28.62 1.49
N GLN A 287 18.77 27.73 2.12
CA GLN A 287 19.31 26.81 3.13
C GLN A 287 20.28 25.79 2.56
N ILE A 288 20.04 25.29 1.34
CA ILE A 288 20.96 24.41 0.60
C ILE A 288 22.30 25.12 0.38
N ASN A 289 22.28 26.36 -0.10
CA ASN A 289 23.51 27.12 -0.37
C ASN A 289 24.30 27.41 0.92
N VAL A 290 23.60 27.76 2.01
CA VAL A 290 24.22 27.97 3.33
C VAL A 290 24.88 26.69 3.82
N LEU A 291 24.17 25.56 3.78
CA LEU A 291 24.71 24.28 4.21
C LEU A 291 25.92 23.88 3.36
N LYS A 292 25.82 24.01 2.03
CA LYS A 292 26.91 23.68 1.11
C LYS A 292 28.19 24.44 1.44
N ASN A 293 28.11 25.76 1.57
CA ASN A 293 29.28 26.58 1.91
C ASN A 293 29.89 26.16 3.26
N LEU A 294 29.05 25.87 4.26
CA LEU A 294 29.52 25.43 5.57
C LEU A 294 30.18 24.05 5.52
N VAL A 295 29.65 23.14 4.71
CA VAL A 295 30.24 21.81 4.45
C VAL A 295 31.60 21.95 3.79
N ASP A 296 31.72 22.79 2.77
CA ASP A 296 33.00 23.02 2.08
C ASP A 296 34.06 23.60 3.04
N GLU A 297 33.67 24.55 3.90
CA GLU A 297 34.54 25.13 4.93
C GLU A 297 34.95 24.10 6.00
N ALA A 298 33.98 23.33 6.53
CA ALA A 298 34.24 22.32 7.55
C ALA A 298 35.12 21.18 7.02
N ALA A 299 34.87 20.71 5.80
CA ALA A 299 35.69 19.69 5.15
C ALA A 299 37.13 20.17 4.94
N SER A 300 37.32 21.44 4.57
CA SER A 300 38.66 22.04 4.43
C SER A 300 39.42 22.13 5.76
N ALA A 301 38.70 22.10 6.88
CA ALA A 301 39.24 22.11 8.24
C ALA A 301 39.34 20.71 8.87
N ASP A 302 39.18 19.64 8.09
CA ASP A 302 39.17 18.23 8.55
C ASP A 302 38.09 17.93 9.61
N ILE A 303 36.99 18.69 9.58
CA ILE A 303 35.83 18.46 10.43
C ILE A 303 34.89 17.48 9.71
N PRO A 304 34.38 16.42 10.38
CA PRO A 304 33.51 15.45 9.73
C PRO A 304 32.18 16.05 9.25
N VAL A 305 31.77 15.70 8.03
CA VAL A 305 30.60 16.30 7.33
C VAL A 305 29.62 15.26 6.76
N ASP A 306 29.69 14.00 7.18
CA ASP A 306 28.93 12.91 6.54
C ASP A 306 27.41 13.16 6.56
N TYR A 307 26.84 13.52 7.71
CA TYR A 307 25.40 13.82 7.85
C TYR A 307 24.96 15.09 7.09
N PRO A 308 25.69 16.21 7.16
CA PRO A 308 25.48 17.35 6.28
C PRO A 308 25.53 17.01 4.79
N ARG A 309 26.48 16.16 4.36
CA ARG A 309 26.60 15.72 2.97
C ARG A 309 25.42 14.87 2.53
N ALA A 310 24.93 13.97 3.39
CA ALA A 310 23.70 13.22 3.16
C ALA A 310 22.48 14.12 2.97
N ALA A 311 22.36 15.19 3.77
CA ALA A 311 21.29 16.17 3.58
C ALA A 311 21.40 16.91 2.25
N LEU A 312 22.61 17.25 1.79
CA LEU A 312 22.83 17.84 0.47
C LEU A 312 22.50 16.88 -0.68
N ALA A 313 22.84 15.59 -0.54
CA ALA A 313 22.47 14.55 -1.52
C ALA A 313 20.94 14.40 -1.63
N ILE A 314 20.24 14.30 -0.50
CA ILE A 314 18.77 14.29 -0.44
C ILE A 314 18.20 15.56 -1.07
N ALA A 315 18.70 16.74 -0.69
CA ALA A 315 18.22 18.01 -1.23
C ALA A 315 18.41 18.09 -2.75
N GLY A 316 19.58 17.70 -3.27
CA GLY A 316 19.87 17.71 -4.70
C GLY A 316 18.90 16.87 -5.52
N ARG A 317 18.59 15.65 -5.05
CA ARG A 317 17.63 14.76 -5.73
C ARG A 317 16.20 15.26 -5.58
N PHE A 318 15.75 15.47 -4.34
CA PHE A 318 14.34 15.67 -4.05
C PHE A 318 13.82 17.06 -4.42
N THR A 319 14.71 18.05 -4.63
CA THR A 319 14.33 19.32 -5.26
C THR A 319 13.75 19.07 -6.66
N GLY A 320 14.41 18.22 -7.47
CA GLY A 320 13.91 17.84 -8.79
C GLY A 320 12.61 17.03 -8.75
N VAL A 321 12.46 16.16 -7.74
CA VAL A 321 11.23 15.37 -7.53
C VAL A 321 10.04 16.28 -7.20
N ALA A 322 10.21 17.26 -6.32
CA ALA A 322 9.16 18.22 -5.98
C ALA A 322 8.73 19.06 -7.20
N VAL A 323 9.66 19.48 -8.06
CA VAL A 323 9.32 20.15 -9.33
C VAL A 323 8.52 19.23 -10.25
N LYS A 324 8.87 17.94 -10.35
CA LYS A 324 8.07 16.97 -11.10
C LYS A 324 6.66 16.82 -10.52
N LYS A 325 6.54 16.73 -9.19
CA LYS A 325 5.24 16.66 -8.49
C LYS A 325 4.36 17.87 -8.82
N LEU A 326 4.92 19.07 -8.76
CA LEU A 326 4.22 20.31 -9.16
C LEU A 326 3.67 20.19 -10.59
N ASN A 327 4.52 19.79 -11.54
CA ASN A 327 4.16 19.65 -12.96
C ASN A 327 3.12 18.54 -13.23
N THR A 328 2.95 17.60 -12.28
CA THR A 328 1.96 16.51 -12.36
C THR A 328 0.69 16.77 -11.56
N GLY A 329 0.51 17.98 -11.02
CA GLY A 329 -0.70 18.35 -10.26
C GLY A 329 -0.67 17.96 -8.78
N LEU A 330 0.48 17.53 -8.25
CA LEU A 330 0.68 17.17 -6.84
C LEU A 330 1.25 18.36 -6.05
N LEU A 331 0.57 19.51 -6.12
CA LEU A 331 1.05 20.79 -5.58
C LEU A 331 1.32 20.73 -4.07
N ALA A 332 0.38 20.20 -3.27
CA ALA A 332 0.54 20.13 -1.82
C ALA A 332 1.78 19.30 -1.43
N GLU A 333 2.00 18.16 -2.11
CA GLU A 333 3.19 17.35 -1.88
C GLU A 333 4.47 18.07 -2.30
N ALA A 334 4.45 18.79 -3.42
CA ALA A 334 5.60 19.56 -3.90
C ALA A 334 6.03 20.66 -2.92
N VAL A 335 5.06 21.38 -2.34
CA VAL A 335 5.32 22.40 -1.30
C VAL A 335 5.90 21.74 -0.05
N LYS A 336 5.28 20.65 0.43
CA LYS A 336 5.75 19.93 1.63
C LYS A 336 7.16 19.37 1.46
N ASP A 337 7.52 18.88 0.27
CA ASP A 337 8.87 18.44 -0.05
C ASP A 337 9.87 19.60 0.05
N MET A 338 9.56 20.78 -0.49
CA MET A 338 10.41 21.98 -0.39
C MET A 338 10.58 22.44 1.06
N GLU A 339 9.49 22.50 1.83
CA GLU A 339 9.55 22.82 3.26
C GLU A 339 10.45 21.84 4.02
N TYR A 340 10.29 20.53 3.74
CA TYR A 340 11.10 19.49 4.37
C TYR A 340 12.58 19.64 4.04
N ILE A 341 12.92 19.87 2.76
CA ILE A 341 14.30 20.09 2.31
C ILE A 341 14.89 21.32 3.01
N GLY A 342 14.17 22.44 3.05
CA GLY A 342 14.60 23.65 3.75
C GLY A 342 14.87 23.41 5.23
N ARG A 343 13.95 22.72 5.93
CA ARG A 343 14.13 22.35 7.35
C ARG A 343 15.30 21.39 7.56
N LEU A 344 15.48 20.40 6.69
CA LEU A 344 16.58 19.44 6.74
C LEU A 344 17.93 20.16 6.65
N CYS A 345 18.09 21.03 5.63
CA CYS A 345 19.33 21.78 5.44
C CYS A 345 19.59 22.75 6.59
N ALA A 346 18.58 23.52 7.02
CA ALA A 346 18.71 24.44 8.15
C ALA A 346 19.10 23.73 9.45
N ARG A 347 18.55 22.53 9.70
CA ARG A 347 18.92 21.70 10.85
C ARG A 347 20.38 21.26 10.77
N GLN A 348 20.81 20.71 9.62
CA GLN A 348 22.19 20.27 9.46
C GLN A 348 23.20 21.43 9.53
N THR A 349 22.82 22.63 9.06
CA THR A 349 23.64 23.84 9.25
C THR A 349 23.88 24.12 10.73
N ARG A 350 22.82 24.09 11.56
CA ARG A 350 22.95 24.30 13.01
C ARG A 350 23.77 23.21 13.69
N GLU A 351 23.55 21.95 13.32
CA GLU A 351 24.33 20.82 13.85
C GLU A 351 25.82 20.95 13.51
N LEU A 352 26.16 21.24 12.25
CA LEU A 352 27.54 21.40 11.84
C LEU A 352 28.20 22.63 12.48
N GLN A 353 27.49 23.75 12.64
CA GLN A 353 27.99 24.90 13.42
C GLN A 353 28.28 24.52 14.88
N ALA A 354 27.39 23.75 15.51
CA ALA A 354 27.59 23.29 16.89
C ALA A 354 28.83 22.41 17.02
N VAL A 355 29.10 21.55 16.03
CA VAL A 355 30.32 20.74 15.93
C VAL A 355 31.57 21.62 15.76
N LYS A 356 31.54 22.56 14.82
CA LYS A 356 32.66 23.51 14.60
C LYS A 356 33.00 24.32 15.85
N ASN A 357 31.98 24.68 16.64
CA ASN A 357 32.14 25.43 17.88
C ASN A 357 32.51 24.55 19.10
N GLY A 358 32.65 23.23 18.93
CA GLY A 358 32.98 22.30 20.01
C GLY A 358 31.83 22.07 21.01
N THR A 359 30.62 22.53 20.70
CA THR A 359 29.42 22.37 21.57
C THR A 359 28.71 21.03 21.37
N LYS A 360 29.02 20.32 20.27
CA LYS A 360 28.57 18.95 20.00
C LYS A 360 29.70 18.13 19.41
N PRO A 361 29.77 16.82 19.68
CA PRO A 361 30.71 15.93 19.01
C PRO A 361 30.32 15.74 17.54
N ALA A 362 31.31 15.59 16.67
CA ALA A 362 31.09 15.21 15.28
C ALA A 362 30.61 13.75 15.19
N LEU A 363 29.57 13.50 14.38
CA LEU A 363 29.15 12.15 14.03
C LEU A 363 29.78 11.77 12.68
N LYS A 364 30.34 10.56 12.63
CA LYS A 364 30.90 9.98 11.41
C LYS A 364 30.03 8.84 10.91
N VAL A 365 29.95 8.69 9.59
CA VAL A 365 29.47 7.44 8.97
C VAL A 365 30.70 6.55 8.80
N PRO A 366 30.75 5.35 9.41
CA PRO A 366 31.86 4.43 9.20
C PRO A 366 31.98 4.03 7.72
N ASP A 367 33.20 4.05 7.18
CA ASP A 367 33.53 3.60 5.82
C ASP A 367 34.65 2.54 5.88
N PRO A 368 34.43 1.39 6.57
CA PRO A 368 35.44 0.34 6.67
C PRO A 368 35.69 -0.31 5.30
N PRO A 369 36.87 -0.92 5.05
CA PRO A 369 37.17 -1.61 3.80
C PRO A 369 36.26 -2.84 3.64
N LEU A 370 35.21 -2.72 2.84
CA LEU A 370 34.15 -3.73 2.75
C LEU A 370 34.62 -5.02 2.08
N ASP A 371 35.69 -4.97 1.28
CA ASP A 371 36.34 -6.15 0.72
C ASP A 371 36.92 -7.11 1.77
N ARG A 372 37.00 -6.67 3.04
CA ARG A 372 37.48 -7.45 4.18
C ARG A 372 36.38 -7.99 5.08
N ILE A 373 35.11 -7.84 4.68
CA ILE A 373 33.99 -8.34 5.48
C ILE A 373 34.11 -9.85 5.70
N LYS A 374 33.86 -10.27 6.93
CA LYS A 374 33.68 -11.68 7.33
C LYS A 374 32.32 -11.88 7.98
N ILE A 375 31.74 -13.05 7.76
CA ILE A 375 30.48 -13.47 8.39
C ILE A 375 30.82 -14.41 9.54
N HIS A 376 30.48 -14.04 10.76
CA HIS A 376 30.51 -14.92 11.93
C HIS A 376 29.62 -14.36 13.04
N ASP A 377 29.19 -15.23 13.95
CA ASP A 377 28.37 -14.88 15.12
C ASP A 377 27.10 -14.06 14.75
N GLY A 378 26.48 -14.41 13.62
CA GLY A 378 25.27 -13.77 13.12
C GLY A 378 25.44 -12.33 12.63
N ASN A 379 26.67 -11.87 12.37
CA ASN A 379 26.97 -10.49 11.98
C ASN A 379 28.01 -10.41 10.84
N LEU A 380 28.10 -9.23 10.23
CA LEU A 380 29.16 -8.85 9.29
C LEU A 380 30.23 -8.08 10.06
N TRP A 381 31.49 -8.39 9.83
CA TRP A 381 32.61 -7.83 10.59
C TRP A 381 33.75 -7.37 9.68
N VAL A 382 34.38 -6.25 10.03
CA VAL A 382 35.68 -5.84 9.47
C VAL A 382 36.64 -5.65 10.64
N GLY A 383 37.57 -6.59 10.82
CA GLY A 383 38.35 -6.65 12.06
C GLY A 383 37.44 -6.98 13.24
N ASP A 384 37.50 -6.16 14.28
CA ASP A 384 36.65 -6.28 15.48
C ASP A 384 35.38 -5.40 15.40
N ASP A 385 35.18 -4.67 14.31
CA ASP A 385 34.06 -3.75 14.13
C ASP A 385 32.89 -4.40 13.39
N PRO A 386 31.67 -4.37 13.97
CA PRO A 386 30.49 -4.85 13.27
C PRO A 386 30.08 -3.87 12.17
N VAL A 387 29.69 -4.40 11.01
CA VAL A 387 29.28 -3.65 9.83
C VAL A 387 27.80 -3.88 9.54
N MET A 388 27.06 -2.79 9.34
CA MET A 388 25.70 -2.84 8.81
C MET A 388 25.69 -2.40 7.36
N LEU A 389 25.15 -3.25 6.48
CA LEU A 389 24.96 -2.90 5.08
C LEU A 389 23.61 -2.22 4.89
N ILE A 390 23.63 -1.00 4.33
CA ILE A 390 22.46 -0.16 4.09
C ILE A 390 22.56 0.41 2.68
N GLY A 391 21.49 0.24 1.90
CA GLY A 391 21.49 0.63 0.51
C GLY A 391 20.15 0.44 -0.17
N ALA A 392 20.04 0.96 -1.38
CA ALA A 392 18.87 0.79 -2.24
C ALA A 392 19.02 -0.44 -3.13
N LEU A 393 17.88 -1.09 -3.40
CA LEU A 393 17.76 -2.03 -4.52
C LEU A 393 17.97 -1.25 -5.84
N GLY A 394 18.67 -1.83 -6.81
CA GLY A 394 18.90 -1.20 -8.10
C GLY A 394 17.61 -0.80 -8.81
N TYR A 395 17.55 0.45 -9.27
CA TYR A 395 16.51 0.98 -10.15
C TYR A 395 17.18 1.69 -11.34
N GLY A 396 16.47 1.87 -12.45
CA GLY A 396 17.08 2.26 -13.73
C GLY A 396 17.83 3.60 -13.72
N GLU A 397 17.49 4.51 -12.83
CA GLU A 397 18.16 5.81 -12.68
C GLU A 397 19.41 5.78 -11.80
N LEU A 398 19.67 4.66 -11.10
CA LEU A 398 20.74 4.56 -10.11
C LEU A 398 22.14 4.76 -10.72
N GLU A 399 22.35 4.29 -11.95
CA GLU A 399 23.61 4.45 -12.68
C GLU A 399 24.02 5.93 -12.81
N SER A 400 23.06 6.80 -13.14
CA SER A 400 23.30 8.25 -13.27
C SER A 400 23.57 8.96 -11.94
N GLU A 401 23.21 8.31 -10.83
CA GLU A 401 23.27 8.86 -9.48
C GLU A 401 24.44 8.30 -8.67
N LEU A 402 25.19 7.35 -9.26
CA LEU A 402 26.22 6.58 -8.57
C LEU A 402 27.27 7.47 -7.90
N SER A 403 27.63 8.61 -8.53
CA SER A 403 28.59 9.57 -8.00
C SER A 403 28.20 10.19 -6.65
N THR A 404 26.91 10.20 -6.32
CA THR A 404 26.36 10.72 -5.06
C THR A 404 25.86 9.61 -4.14
N TYR A 405 25.99 8.34 -4.53
CA TYR A 405 25.35 7.24 -3.82
C TYR A 405 25.86 7.06 -2.40
N LYS A 406 27.19 7.18 -2.21
CA LYS A 406 27.81 7.13 -0.87
C LYS A 406 27.47 8.33 -0.01
N ASP A 407 27.11 9.45 -0.62
CA ASP A 407 26.74 10.65 0.14
C ASP A 407 25.46 10.43 0.94
N TYR A 408 24.57 9.53 0.51
CA TYR A 408 23.41 9.11 1.31
C TYR A 408 23.78 8.29 2.56
N GLY A 409 25.06 7.90 2.71
CA GLY A 409 25.51 6.95 3.73
C GLY A 409 25.31 5.49 3.32
N PHE A 410 25.05 5.22 2.04
CA PHE A 410 24.91 3.86 1.53
C PHE A 410 26.26 3.20 1.28
N ASN A 411 26.33 1.92 1.61
CA ASN A 411 27.53 1.10 1.51
C ASN A 411 27.28 -0.26 0.81
N VAL A 412 26.03 -0.55 0.43
CA VAL A 412 25.67 -1.68 -0.44
C VAL A 412 24.76 -1.20 -1.55
N ILE A 413 24.80 -1.86 -2.70
CA ILE A 413 23.92 -1.60 -3.84
C ILE A 413 23.34 -2.91 -4.37
N GLY A 414 22.04 -2.92 -4.66
CA GLY A 414 21.42 -4.01 -5.42
C GLY A 414 21.78 -3.88 -6.90
N ASP A 415 22.64 -4.76 -7.43
CA ASP A 415 23.01 -4.76 -8.85
C ASP A 415 21.99 -5.52 -9.71
N ASP A 416 20.73 -5.05 -9.64
CA ASP A 416 19.60 -5.58 -10.41
C ASP A 416 19.15 -4.62 -11.52
N TYR A 417 19.78 -3.43 -11.65
CA TYR A 417 19.28 -2.38 -12.55
C TYR A 417 19.56 -2.66 -14.02
N ASP A 418 20.59 -3.45 -14.33
CA ASP A 418 20.97 -3.68 -15.73
C ASP A 418 20.51 -5.03 -16.32
N VAL A 419 20.09 -6.00 -15.50
CA VAL A 419 19.45 -7.31 -15.85
C VAL A 419 20.13 -8.14 -16.98
N PHE A 420 21.27 -7.71 -17.53
CA PHE A 420 21.90 -8.30 -18.72
C PHE A 420 22.49 -9.69 -18.44
N SER A 421 22.86 -9.96 -17.19
CA SER A 421 23.40 -11.23 -16.71
C SER A 421 22.32 -12.14 -16.12
N SER A 422 21.04 -11.86 -16.36
CA SER A 422 19.92 -12.76 -16.03
C SER A 422 19.93 -14.02 -16.90
N PHE A 423 18.99 -14.94 -16.66
CA PHE A 423 18.85 -16.16 -17.43
C PHE A 423 18.65 -15.93 -18.95
N LYS A 424 18.25 -14.70 -19.35
CA LYS A 424 18.18 -14.25 -20.76
C LYS A 424 19.51 -14.19 -21.49
N MET A 425 20.64 -14.24 -20.79
CA MET A 425 21.94 -14.29 -21.45
C MET A 425 22.13 -15.59 -22.26
N LEU A 426 21.31 -16.62 -22.04
CA LEU A 426 21.25 -17.78 -22.93
C LEU A 426 20.45 -17.40 -24.19
N ILE A 427 21.15 -17.11 -25.30
CA ILE A 427 20.53 -16.63 -26.55
C ILE A 427 19.89 -17.77 -27.35
N ASP A 428 20.49 -18.96 -27.30
CA ASP A 428 19.93 -20.20 -27.81
C ASP A 428 20.48 -21.40 -26.99
N GLU A 429 20.19 -22.63 -27.42
CA GLU A 429 20.63 -23.87 -26.76
C GLU A 429 22.15 -23.99 -26.58
N HIS A 430 22.94 -23.30 -27.42
CA HIS A 430 24.40 -23.43 -27.45
C HIS A 430 25.14 -22.09 -27.35
N LYS A 431 24.47 -20.95 -27.56
CA LYS A 431 25.04 -19.62 -27.48
C LYS A 431 24.66 -18.86 -26.22
N VAL A 432 25.62 -18.10 -25.71
CA VAL A 432 25.45 -17.15 -24.60
C VAL A 432 25.82 -15.75 -25.10
N ASP A 433 25.20 -14.71 -24.53
CA ASP A 433 25.64 -13.34 -24.74
C ASP A 433 27.02 -13.16 -24.13
N LYS A 434 28.03 -13.13 -25.00
CA LYS A 434 29.43 -12.98 -24.62
C LYS A 434 29.73 -11.64 -23.95
N THR A 435 28.82 -10.67 -24.03
CA THR A 435 28.99 -9.35 -23.43
C THR A 435 28.40 -9.25 -22.02
N ALA A 436 27.50 -10.15 -21.63
CA ALA A 436 26.81 -10.07 -20.33
C ALA A 436 27.74 -10.21 -19.13
N VAL A 437 28.63 -11.21 -19.12
CA VAL A 437 29.58 -11.44 -18.02
C VAL A 437 30.65 -10.34 -17.95
N PRO A 438 31.29 -9.91 -19.06
CA PRO A 438 32.24 -8.80 -19.01
C PRO A 438 31.65 -7.49 -18.49
N ARG A 439 30.41 -7.14 -18.88
CA ARG A 439 29.72 -5.95 -18.36
C ARG A 439 29.48 -6.04 -16.85
N LEU A 440 29.09 -7.22 -16.36
CA LEU A 440 28.90 -7.46 -14.93
C LEU A 440 30.19 -7.23 -14.14
N ILE A 441 31.28 -7.83 -14.60
CA ILE A 441 32.61 -7.69 -13.97
C ILE A 441 33.03 -6.22 -13.93
N GLU A 442 32.84 -5.49 -15.03
CA GLU A 442 33.23 -4.09 -15.09
C GLU A 442 32.39 -3.22 -14.15
N SER A 443 31.08 -3.48 -14.08
CA SER A 443 30.18 -2.84 -13.11
C SER A 443 30.68 -3.10 -11.69
N TRP A 444 30.92 -4.37 -11.30
CA TRP A 444 31.36 -4.70 -9.94
C TRP A 444 32.73 -4.14 -9.60
N LYS A 445 33.67 -4.13 -10.55
CA LYS A 445 34.97 -3.46 -10.34
C LYS A 445 34.79 -1.98 -10.02
N ARG A 446 33.91 -1.29 -10.74
CA ARG A 446 33.59 0.12 -10.47
C ARG A 446 32.92 0.29 -9.10
N LEU A 447 31.94 -0.55 -8.77
CA LEU A 447 31.24 -0.49 -7.48
C LEU A 447 32.20 -0.77 -6.30
N HIS A 448 33.04 -1.79 -6.40
CA HIS A 448 34.02 -2.10 -5.37
C HIS A 448 35.14 -1.06 -5.28
N ALA A 449 35.55 -0.44 -6.39
CA ALA A 449 36.49 0.69 -6.35
C ALA A 449 35.92 1.91 -5.59
N MET A 450 34.59 1.99 -5.44
CA MET A 450 33.93 2.98 -4.60
C MET A 450 33.78 2.53 -3.14
N ASN A 451 34.26 1.34 -2.77
CA ASN A 451 34.00 0.69 -1.48
C ASN A 451 32.49 0.44 -1.26
N LEU A 452 31.81 -0.10 -2.27
CA LEU A 452 30.43 -0.60 -2.16
C LEU A 452 30.42 -2.12 -2.17
N ALA A 453 29.63 -2.69 -1.25
CA ALA A 453 29.19 -4.08 -1.32
C ALA A 453 28.15 -4.25 -2.42
N VAL A 454 28.08 -5.44 -3.02
CA VAL A 454 27.11 -5.75 -4.07
C VAL A 454 26.12 -6.82 -3.62
N SER A 455 24.84 -6.56 -3.84
CA SER A 455 23.77 -7.53 -3.68
C SER A 455 23.23 -7.88 -5.07
N TYR A 456 23.37 -9.14 -5.50
CA TYR A 456 23.05 -9.52 -6.87
C TYR A 456 22.07 -10.69 -6.94
N THR A 457 21.05 -10.59 -7.80
CA THR A 457 20.09 -11.66 -8.05
C THR A 457 20.35 -12.28 -9.43
N PRO A 458 20.83 -13.53 -9.56
CA PRO A 458 20.89 -14.24 -10.84
C PRO A 458 19.48 -14.62 -11.32
N HIS A 459 18.74 -13.67 -11.90
CA HIS A 459 17.30 -13.78 -12.18
C HIS A 459 16.92 -14.99 -13.07
N LEU A 460 16.51 -16.09 -12.44
CA LEU A 460 15.94 -17.27 -13.12
C LEU A 460 14.51 -17.04 -13.65
N SER A 461 13.78 -16.08 -13.07
CA SER A 461 12.43 -15.71 -13.51
C SER A 461 12.37 -15.12 -14.93
N LYS A 462 13.53 -14.78 -15.51
CA LYS A 462 13.65 -14.19 -16.86
C LYS A 462 14.06 -15.27 -17.87
N ILE A 463 13.25 -16.33 -18.00
CA ILE A 463 13.52 -17.41 -18.97
C ILE A 463 13.50 -16.86 -20.41
N PRO A 464 14.45 -17.25 -21.29
CA PRO A 464 14.39 -16.91 -22.71
C PRO A 464 13.19 -17.55 -23.42
N ASP A 465 12.53 -16.82 -24.32
CA ASP A 465 11.35 -17.31 -25.05
C ASP A 465 11.66 -18.60 -25.84
N TRP A 466 12.84 -18.70 -26.47
CA TRP A 466 13.26 -19.90 -27.22
C TRP A 466 13.30 -21.16 -26.35
N ALA A 467 13.64 -21.03 -25.07
CA ALA A 467 13.72 -22.17 -24.16
C ALA A 467 12.32 -22.67 -23.81
N LEU A 468 11.37 -21.76 -23.61
CA LEU A 468 9.97 -22.10 -23.38
C LEU A 468 9.31 -22.72 -24.62
N GLU A 469 9.66 -22.25 -25.83
CA GLU A 469 9.18 -22.82 -27.09
C GLU A 469 9.72 -24.24 -27.31
N LYS A 470 11.00 -24.45 -27.03
CA LYS A 470 11.69 -25.71 -27.29
C LYS A 470 11.43 -26.77 -26.23
N TYR A 471 11.27 -26.37 -24.97
CA TYR A 471 11.16 -27.27 -23.82
C TYR A 471 9.84 -27.06 -23.08
N PRO A 472 8.73 -27.64 -23.56
CA PRO A 472 7.42 -27.57 -22.93
C PRO A 472 7.41 -28.01 -21.46
N ASP A 473 8.31 -28.91 -21.06
CA ASP A 473 8.42 -29.41 -19.68
C ASP A 473 8.76 -28.29 -18.68
N ILE A 474 9.43 -27.21 -19.10
CA ILE A 474 9.71 -26.04 -18.26
C ILE A 474 8.40 -25.40 -17.75
N ILE A 475 7.30 -25.53 -18.49
CA ILE A 475 5.98 -25.01 -18.15
C ILE A 475 4.95 -26.12 -17.95
N GLY A 476 5.40 -27.31 -17.54
CA GLY A 476 4.54 -28.44 -17.18
C GLY A 476 3.90 -29.12 -18.39
N GLY A 477 4.61 -29.16 -19.51
CA GLY A 477 4.19 -29.83 -20.75
C GLY A 477 3.29 -28.99 -21.65
N ARG A 478 3.09 -27.71 -21.35
CA ARG A 478 2.25 -26.80 -22.15
C ARG A 478 3.03 -26.13 -23.27
N THR A 479 2.29 -25.57 -24.22
CA THR A 479 2.81 -24.68 -25.26
C THR A 479 2.67 -23.21 -24.84
N LEU A 480 3.49 -22.32 -25.42
CA LEU A 480 3.43 -20.89 -25.13
C LEU A 480 2.06 -20.27 -25.39
N ASN A 481 1.34 -20.75 -26.42
CA ASN A 481 0.03 -20.22 -26.79
C ASN A 481 -1.08 -20.57 -25.78
N GLU A 482 -0.85 -21.58 -24.92
CA GLU A 482 -1.78 -21.99 -23.87
C GLU A 482 -1.60 -21.18 -22.58
N LEU A 483 -0.49 -20.44 -22.46
CA LEU A 483 -0.24 -19.60 -21.30
C LEU A 483 -1.07 -18.31 -21.38
N PRO A 484 -1.76 -17.91 -20.29
CA PRO A 484 -2.42 -16.62 -20.24
C PRO A 484 -1.43 -15.49 -20.50
N ARG A 485 -1.82 -14.45 -21.25
CA ARG A 485 -0.93 -13.29 -21.52
C ARG A 485 -0.39 -12.60 -20.28
N TRP A 486 -1.08 -12.75 -19.15
CA TRP A 486 -0.68 -12.20 -17.84
C TRP A 486 0.20 -13.16 -17.03
N ASP A 487 0.41 -14.40 -17.48
CA ASP A 487 1.28 -15.36 -16.78
C ASP A 487 2.70 -14.81 -16.70
N PRO A 488 3.37 -14.82 -15.54
CA PRO A 488 4.71 -14.27 -15.38
C PRO A 488 5.78 -14.85 -16.30
N ALA A 489 5.62 -16.08 -16.82
CA ALA A 489 6.51 -16.64 -17.84
C ALA A 489 6.45 -15.83 -19.16
N LEU A 490 5.29 -15.26 -19.50
CA LEU A 490 5.07 -14.39 -20.66
C LEU A 490 5.15 -12.89 -20.31
N ASN A 491 4.62 -12.52 -19.14
CA ASN A 491 4.44 -11.15 -18.68
C ASN A 491 5.66 -10.67 -17.90
N ARG A 492 6.58 -10.03 -18.63
CA ARG A 492 7.84 -9.50 -18.10
C ARG A 492 7.66 -8.37 -17.07
N SER A 493 6.46 -7.79 -16.95
CA SER A 493 6.09 -6.83 -15.90
C SER A 493 5.75 -7.47 -14.55
N GLY A 494 5.61 -8.80 -14.52
CA GLY A 494 5.31 -9.58 -13.32
C GLY A 494 3.93 -9.29 -12.72
N ARG A 495 2.90 -8.93 -13.50
CA ARG A 495 1.54 -8.73 -12.94
C ARG A 495 0.67 -9.97 -13.21
N GLY A 496 0.38 -10.78 -12.19
CA GLY A 496 -0.52 -11.94 -12.25
C GLY A 496 -0.11 -13.09 -11.32
N PRO A 497 -1.03 -13.98 -10.89
CA PRO A 497 -0.74 -15.05 -9.93
C PRO A 497 0.15 -16.20 -10.46
N GLY A 498 0.41 -16.26 -11.77
CA GLY A 498 1.18 -17.31 -12.43
C GLY A 498 0.64 -18.73 -12.23
N LEU A 499 1.03 -19.65 -13.11
CA LEU A 499 0.69 -21.06 -12.95
C LEU A 499 1.39 -21.70 -11.73
N TYR A 500 2.65 -21.34 -11.51
CA TYR A 500 3.51 -21.85 -10.43
C TYR A 500 3.75 -20.79 -9.36
N GLY A 501 4.20 -19.61 -9.80
CA GLY A 501 4.63 -18.52 -8.95
C GLY A 501 5.02 -17.30 -9.76
N ARG A 502 4.99 -16.12 -9.13
CA ARG A 502 5.28 -14.84 -9.80
C ARG A 502 6.72 -14.73 -10.30
N PHE A 503 7.67 -15.01 -9.42
CA PHE A 503 9.10 -15.01 -9.72
C PHE A 503 9.68 -16.42 -9.77
N PHE A 504 8.80 -17.41 -9.72
CA PHE A 504 9.11 -18.83 -9.79
C PHE A 504 8.23 -19.51 -10.88
N PRO A 505 8.28 -19.05 -12.15
CA PRO A 505 7.26 -19.37 -13.15
C PRO A 505 7.57 -20.65 -13.96
N PHE A 506 8.04 -21.72 -13.31
CA PHE A 506 8.51 -22.92 -14.02
C PHE A 506 8.35 -24.20 -13.19
N ALA A 507 8.28 -25.35 -13.86
CA ALA A 507 8.26 -26.66 -13.25
C ALA A 507 9.64 -26.98 -12.64
N ILE A 508 9.70 -27.14 -11.31
CA ILE A 508 10.95 -27.35 -10.55
C ILE A 508 11.63 -28.70 -10.83
N ASP A 509 10.87 -29.63 -11.36
CA ASP A 509 11.25 -30.99 -11.73
C ASP A 509 11.68 -31.12 -13.21
N SER A 510 11.52 -30.06 -14.02
CA SER A 510 11.97 -30.05 -15.42
C SER A 510 13.46 -30.33 -15.54
N LEU A 511 13.80 -31.42 -16.22
CA LEU A 511 15.20 -31.78 -16.50
C LEU A 511 15.84 -30.81 -17.48
N ASN A 512 15.08 -30.28 -18.44
CA ASN A 512 15.59 -29.28 -19.38
C ASN A 512 15.88 -27.96 -18.69
N LEU A 513 15.02 -27.51 -17.77
CA LEU A 513 15.29 -26.36 -16.93
C LEU A 513 16.58 -26.56 -16.12
N LYS A 514 16.73 -27.70 -15.42
CA LYS A 514 17.92 -27.99 -14.62
C LYS A 514 19.20 -27.97 -15.46
N ARG A 515 19.16 -28.49 -16.69
CA ARG A 515 20.27 -28.42 -17.66
C ARG A 515 20.60 -26.98 -18.07
N LEU A 516 19.58 -26.15 -18.31
CA LEU A 516 19.79 -24.75 -18.68
C LEU A 516 20.33 -23.93 -17.51
N VAL A 517 19.86 -24.17 -16.28
CA VAL A 517 20.37 -23.54 -15.06
C VAL A 517 21.84 -23.94 -14.84
N ASP A 518 22.20 -25.22 -14.97
CA ASP A 518 23.61 -25.67 -14.90
C ASP A 518 24.47 -24.94 -15.95
N ARG A 519 23.99 -24.83 -17.19
CA ARG A 519 24.69 -24.08 -18.24
C ARG A 519 24.83 -22.59 -17.92
N TYR A 520 23.78 -21.96 -17.41
CA TYR A 520 23.79 -20.57 -16.98
C TYR A 520 24.80 -20.33 -15.85
N TYR A 521 24.76 -21.14 -14.79
CA TYR A 521 25.68 -21.02 -13.65
C TYR A 521 27.11 -21.41 -14.00
N SER A 522 27.34 -22.42 -14.83
CA SER A 522 28.69 -22.75 -15.31
C SER A 522 29.33 -21.62 -16.12
N THR A 523 28.51 -20.78 -16.76
CA THR A 523 28.97 -19.60 -17.49
C THR A 523 29.18 -18.40 -16.56
N LEU A 524 28.26 -18.18 -15.61
CA LEU A 524 28.24 -16.98 -14.78
C LEU A 524 29.15 -17.09 -13.55
N MET A 525 28.98 -18.13 -12.74
CA MET A 525 29.51 -18.20 -11.37
C MET A 525 31.04 -18.20 -11.28
N PRO A 526 31.82 -18.90 -12.14
CA PRO A 526 33.27 -18.88 -12.06
C PRO A 526 33.88 -17.47 -12.25
N ASN A 527 33.13 -16.57 -12.88
CA ASN A 527 33.58 -15.22 -13.20
C ASN A 527 33.30 -14.21 -12.07
N LEU A 528 32.41 -14.54 -11.13
CA LEU A 528 32.02 -13.62 -10.06
C LEU A 528 33.07 -13.47 -8.95
N ASN A 529 34.04 -14.39 -8.89
CA ASN A 529 35.20 -14.25 -8.02
C ASN A 529 36.26 -13.27 -8.55
N ALA A 530 36.15 -12.83 -9.82
CA ALA A 530 37.18 -12.01 -10.46
C ALA A 530 37.20 -10.55 -9.96
N PRO A 531 36.07 -9.87 -9.69
CA PRO A 531 36.06 -8.58 -9.00
C PRO A 531 36.44 -8.77 -7.51
N SER A 532 37.39 -7.98 -7.03
CA SER A 532 37.70 -7.91 -5.60
C SER A 532 36.63 -7.09 -4.88
N GLY A 533 35.97 -7.67 -3.88
CA GLY A 533 35.01 -6.96 -3.02
C GLY A 533 33.96 -7.89 -2.43
N PHE A 534 33.21 -7.39 -1.44
CA PHE A 534 32.16 -8.16 -0.80
C PHE A 534 30.88 -8.15 -1.64
N HIS A 535 30.31 -9.33 -1.86
CA HIS A 535 29.05 -9.47 -2.55
C HIS A 535 28.24 -10.67 -2.04
N VAL A 536 26.91 -10.54 -2.13
CA VAL A 536 25.94 -11.58 -1.74
C VAL A 536 25.05 -11.94 -2.93
N LEU A 537 24.85 -13.24 -3.15
CA LEU A 537 23.99 -13.77 -4.19
C LEU A 537 22.61 -14.11 -3.64
N TRP A 538 21.57 -13.42 -4.12
CA TRP A 538 20.18 -13.68 -3.79
C TRP A 538 19.57 -14.61 -4.83
N LEU A 539 19.50 -15.91 -4.53
CA LEU A 539 19.24 -16.91 -5.57
C LEU A 539 17.84 -16.78 -6.21
N MET A 540 16.83 -16.35 -5.46
CA MET A 540 15.48 -16.09 -5.96
C MET A 540 14.90 -14.82 -5.33
N ASN A 541 14.14 -14.07 -6.13
CA ASN A 541 13.37 -12.91 -5.68
C ASN A 541 11.95 -13.34 -5.31
N GLU A 542 11.50 -13.10 -4.07
CA GLU A 542 10.13 -13.40 -3.61
C GLU A 542 9.60 -14.77 -4.06
N PRO A 543 10.32 -15.89 -3.81
CA PRO A 543 9.85 -17.20 -4.19
C PRO A 543 8.50 -17.49 -3.53
N SER A 544 7.58 -17.98 -4.34
CA SER A 544 6.30 -18.54 -3.92
C SER A 544 5.92 -19.58 -4.96
N TYR A 545 5.63 -20.79 -4.52
CA TYR A 545 5.42 -21.91 -5.41
C TYR A 545 4.19 -22.71 -5.02
N ARG A 546 3.28 -22.88 -5.98
CA ARG A 546 2.11 -23.73 -5.85
C ARG A 546 1.65 -24.14 -7.24
N SER A 547 1.66 -25.43 -7.53
CA SER A 547 1.03 -25.97 -8.74
C SER A 547 0.00 -27.05 -8.41
N CYS A 548 -0.91 -27.22 -9.36
CA CYS A 548 -1.86 -28.32 -9.46
C CYS A 548 -2.01 -28.77 -10.91
N ASP A 549 -1.00 -28.55 -11.75
CA ASP A 549 -0.94 -29.21 -13.05
C ASP A 549 -0.81 -30.74 -12.88
N GLU A 550 -1.13 -31.47 -13.95
CA GLU A 550 -1.20 -32.93 -13.88
C GLU A 550 0.16 -33.56 -13.56
N HIS A 551 1.27 -32.97 -14.02
CA HIS A 551 2.60 -33.48 -13.76
C HIS A 551 2.95 -33.34 -12.27
N TYR A 552 2.70 -32.16 -11.70
CA TYR A 552 2.92 -31.90 -10.29
C TYR A 552 1.98 -32.74 -9.39
N MET A 553 0.75 -32.96 -9.84
CA MET A 553 -0.18 -33.87 -9.17
C MET A 553 0.29 -35.32 -9.23
N GLN A 554 0.94 -35.75 -10.32
CA GLN A 554 1.53 -37.07 -10.41
C GLN A 554 2.67 -37.26 -9.38
N LEU A 555 3.56 -36.28 -9.23
CA LEU A 555 4.59 -36.29 -8.18
C LEU A 555 3.97 -36.36 -6.78
N PHE A 556 2.88 -35.63 -6.54
CA PHE A 556 2.19 -35.69 -5.25
C PHE A 556 1.59 -37.08 -4.99
N ARG A 557 0.99 -37.71 -6.01
CA ARG A 557 0.44 -39.07 -5.88
C ARG A 557 1.54 -40.10 -5.60
N GLU A 558 2.71 -39.97 -6.22
CA GLU A 558 3.88 -40.80 -5.95
C GLU A 558 4.37 -40.61 -4.50
N TYR A 559 4.47 -39.37 -4.03
CA TYR A 559 4.77 -39.08 -2.62
C TYR A 559 3.79 -39.79 -1.66
N LEU A 560 2.49 -39.78 -1.97
CA LEU A 560 1.49 -40.46 -1.15
C LEU A 560 1.61 -41.99 -1.20
N GLN A 561 1.98 -42.56 -2.34
CA GLN A 561 2.26 -44.00 -2.47
C GLN A 561 3.46 -44.43 -1.61
N HIS A 562 4.46 -43.57 -1.48
CA HIS A 562 5.60 -43.83 -0.60
C HIS A 562 5.25 -43.63 0.88
N LYS A 563 4.41 -42.64 1.19
CA LYS A 563 4.01 -42.33 2.58
C LYS A 563 3.06 -43.36 3.18
N PHE A 564 2.10 -43.85 2.40
CA PHE A 564 1.06 -44.75 2.87
C PHE A 564 1.27 -46.16 2.34
N THR A 565 1.10 -47.17 3.19
CA THR A 565 1.17 -48.59 2.82
C THR A 565 -0.08 -49.06 2.07
N GLY A 566 -0.46 -48.34 1.01
CA GLY A 566 -1.63 -48.61 0.16
C GLY A 566 -2.78 -47.60 0.33
N ILE A 567 -3.73 -47.64 -0.61
CA ILE A 567 -4.84 -46.68 -0.69
C ILE A 567 -5.79 -46.77 0.51
N GLU A 568 -5.92 -47.95 1.13
CA GLU A 568 -6.74 -48.16 2.33
C GLU A 568 -6.19 -47.38 3.54
N ALA A 569 -4.87 -47.38 3.73
CA ALA A 569 -4.22 -46.62 4.80
C ALA A 569 -4.42 -45.11 4.62
N LEU A 570 -4.31 -44.61 3.39
CA LEU A 570 -4.62 -43.21 3.06
C LEU A 570 -6.10 -42.90 3.33
N ASN A 571 -7.02 -43.74 2.85
CA ASN A 571 -8.45 -43.55 3.05
C ASN A 571 -8.85 -43.50 4.53
N ASN A 572 -8.24 -44.35 5.36
CA ASN A 572 -8.43 -44.31 6.80
C ASN A 572 -7.89 -43.01 7.41
N ALA A 573 -6.71 -42.56 7.01
CA ALA A 573 -6.10 -41.33 7.52
C ALA A 573 -6.85 -40.06 7.09
N TRP A 574 -7.37 -40.05 5.86
CA TRP A 574 -8.03 -38.88 5.26
C TRP A 574 -9.55 -38.90 5.40
N ASN A 575 -10.13 -39.99 5.90
CA ASN A 575 -11.57 -40.25 5.92
C ASN A 575 -12.19 -40.11 4.50
N THR A 576 -11.63 -40.87 3.56
CA THR A 576 -12.01 -40.88 2.13
C THR A 576 -12.29 -42.31 1.64
N SER A 577 -12.69 -42.44 0.39
CA SER A 577 -13.01 -43.74 -0.24
C SER A 577 -12.46 -43.84 -1.67
N TYR A 578 -11.25 -43.33 -1.88
CA TYR A 578 -10.58 -43.40 -3.19
C TYR A 578 -10.29 -44.85 -3.57
N LYS A 579 -10.51 -45.21 -4.84
CA LYS A 579 -10.19 -46.54 -5.37
C LYS A 579 -8.70 -46.70 -5.68
N GLY A 580 -8.00 -45.59 -5.87
CA GLY A 580 -6.57 -45.55 -6.16
C GLY A 580 -6.02 -44.13 -6.03
N PHE A 581 -4.69 -44.01 -6.01
CA PHE A 581 -4.01 -42.72 -5.88
C PHE A 581 -4.26 -41.79 -7.08
N ASN A 582 -4.60 -42.34 -8.25
CA ASN A 582 -4.96 -41.58 -9.45
C ASN A 582 -6.26 -40.78 -9.31
N GLU A 583 -7.15 -41.13 -8.38
CA GLU A 583 -8.37 -40.36 -8.10
C GLU A 583 -8.10 -39.11 -7.24
N ILE A 584 -6.86 -38.92 -6.75
CA ILE A 584 -6.51 -37.80 -5.90
C ILE A 584 -6.32 -36.54 -6.76
N ASP A 585 -7.14 -35.55 -6.48
CA ASP A 585 -7.19 -34.24 -7.13
C ASP A 585 -6.42 -33.17 -6.32
N CYS A 586 -6.28 -31.98 -6.91
CA CYS A 586 -5.66 -30.83 -6.26
C CYS A 586 -6.33 -30.51 -4.91
N PRO A 587 -5.58 -30.30 -3.82
CA PRO A 587 -6.14 -29.98 -2.52
C PRO A 587 -6.79 -28.58 -2.47
N ALA A 588 -7.99 -28.52 -1.90
CA ALA A 588 -8.71 -27.28 -1.60
C ALA A 588 -8.14 -26.60 -0.34
N LYS A 589 -8.27 -25.27 -0.22
CA LYS A 589 -7.74 -24.47 0.90
C LYS A 589 -8.50 -24.71 2.24
N SER A 590 -8.43 -25.90 2.85
CA SER A 590 -9.17 -26.19 4.11
C SER A 590 -8.35 -27.02 5.13
N GLY A 591 -8.82 -27.16 6.37
CA GLY A 591 -8.13 -27.91 7.44
C GLY A 591 -8.35 -29.42 7.39
N ARG A 592 -8.10 -30.08 6.25
CA ARG A 592 -8.24 -31.55 6.09
C ARG A 592 -6.87 -32.24 6.05
N PRO A 593 -6.75 -33.53 6.44
CA PRO A 593 -5.49 -34.28 6.39
C PRO A 593 -4.79 -34.24 5.01
N LYS A 594 -5.57 -34.35 3.93
CA LYS A 594 -5.12 -34.15 2.55
C LYS A 594 -4.30 -32.87 2.34
N ASN A 595 -4.71 -31.79 2.99
CA ASN A 595 -4.06 -30.49 2.83
C ASN A 595 -2.76 -30.43 3.61
N PHE A 596 -2.69 -31.05 4.80
CA PHE A 596 -1.43 -31.18 5.52
C PHE A 596 -0.38 -31.92 4.67
N ASP A 597 -0.75 -33.07 4.10
CA ASP A 597 0.19 -33.87 3.29
C ASP A 597 0.65 -33.14 2.03
N TRP A 598 -0.23 -32.37 1.38
CA TRP A 598 0.17 -31.54 0.25
C TRP A 598 1.06 -30.38 0.65
N LEU A 599 0.80 -29.72 1.79
CA LEU A 599 1.66 -28.65 2.29
C LEU A 599 3.07 -29.17 2.56
N THR A 600 3.19 -30.32 3.24
CA THR A 600 4.46 -30.99 3.50
C THR A 600 5.15 -31.39 2.19
N PHE A 601 4.43 -31.99 1.25
CA PHE A 601 4.98 -32.31 -0.07
C PHE A 601 5.49 -31.06 -0.79
N ASN A 602 4.68 -30.01 -0.88
CA ASN A 602 5.02 -28.78 -1.60
C ASN A 602 6.25 -28.09 -0.97
N GLN A 603 6.31 -28.02 0.36
CA GLN A 603 7.49 -27.52 1.08
C GLN A 603 8.73 -28.36 0.79
N ASN A 604 8.64 -29.70 0.88
CA ASN A 604 9.77 -30.58 0.57
C ASN A 604 10.29 -30.41 -0.86
N GLN A 605 9.39 -30.26 -1.83
CA GLN A 605 9.78 -30.06 -3.22
C GLN A 605 10.51 -28.72 -3.42
N VAL A 606 10.04 -27.66 -2.78
CA VAL A 606 10.62 -26.32 -2.89
C VAL A 606 11.94 -26.22 -2.12
N SER A 607 12.04 -26.77 -0.91
CA SER A 607 13.30 -26.84 -0.18
C SER A 607 14.34 -27.67 -0.94
N GLY A 608 13.94 -28.80 -1.52
CA GLY A 608 14.82 -29.62 -2.36
C GLY A 608 15.30 -28.89 -3.62
N TRP A 609 14.49 -28.01 -4.20
CA TRP A 609 14.92 -27.11 -5.26
C TRP A 609 16.01 -26.14 -4.77
N PHE A 610 15.84 -25.53 -3.61
CA PHE A 610 16.82 -24.59 -3.05
C PHE A 610 18.12 -25.26 -2.63
N GLU A 611 18.06 -26.47 -2.05
CA GLU A 611 19.22 -27.32 -1.79
C GLU A 611 20.02 -27.57 -3.08
N TRP A 612 19.34 -28.06 -4.12
CA TRP A 612 19.96 -28.28 -5.42
C TRP A 612 20.53 -27.00 -6.03
N LEU A 613 19.83 -25.87 -5.90
CA LEU A 613 20.27 -24.59 -6.46
C LEU A 613 21.54 -24.07 -5.76
N ALA A 614 21.58 -24.18 -4.43
CA ALA A 614 22.76 -23.84 -3.64
C ALA A 614 23.95 -24.74 -4.04
N GLU A 615 23.74 -26.05 -4.19
CA GLU A 615 24.75 -26.97 -4.70
C GLU A 615 25.26 -26.59 -6.10
N GLN A 616 24.36 -26.20 -7.03
CA GLN A 616 24.78 -25.80 -8.37
C GLN A 616 25.64 -24.52 -8.35
N VAL A 617 25.33 -23.56 -7.48
CA VAL A 617 26.18 -22.37 -7.32
C VAL A 617 27.53 -22.75 -6.73
N LYS A 618 27.53 -23.47 -5.60
CA LYS A 618 28.77 -23.86 -4.88
C LYS A 618 29.65 -24.80 -5.72
N LYS A 619 29.09 -25.57 -6.66
CA LYS A 619 29.84 -26.37 -7.65
C LYS A 619 30.80 -25.52 -8.49
N TYR A 620 30.40 -24.30 -8.86
CA TYR A 620 31.18 -23.41 -9.72
C TYR A 620 31.83 -22.24 -8.97
N TYR A 621 31.29 -21.89 -7.80
CA TYR A 621 31.81 -20.83 -6.92
C TYR A 621 31.68 -21.26 -5.45
N PRO A 622 32.59 -22.11 -4.94
CA PRO A 622 32.47 -22.73 -3.60
C PRO A 622 32.38 -21.74 -2.43
N GLN A 623 32.99 -20.57 -2.58
CA GLN A 623 33.05 -19.49 -1.59
C GLN A 623 31.93 -18.45 -1.75
N ALA A 624 30.98 -18.66 -2.66
CA ALA A 624 29.84 -17.77 -2.85
C ALA A 624 29.10 -17.53 -1.53
N ILE A 625 28.74 -16.29 -1.22
CA ILE A 625 27.87 -15.98 -0.08
C ILE A 625 26.42 -16.02 -0.59
N LEU A 626 25.63 -16.94 -0.05
CA LEU A 626 24.28 -17.22 -0.52
C LEU A 626 23.22 -16.64 0.41
N SER A 627 22.17 -16.10 -0.22
CA SER A 627 20.95 -15.66 0.42
C SER A 627 19.75 -15.93 -0.50
N ASN A 628 18.55 -15.72 0.04
CA ASN A 628 17.29 -15.79 -0.70
C ASN A 628 16.36 -14.69 -0.19
N LYS A 629 15.40 -14.24 -1.02
CA LYS A 629 14.50 -13.13 -0.66
C LYS A 629 13.04 -13.56 -0.57
N PRO A 630 12.63 -14.41 0.38
CA PRO A 630 11.23 -14.72 0.61
C PRO A 630 10.48 -13.49 1.14
N SER A 631 9.24 -13.31 0.67
CA SER A 631 8.35 -12.29 1.20
C SER A 631 8.04 -12.56 2.66
N ALA A 632 8.24 -11.54 3.49
CA ALA A 632 7.98 -11.63 4.93
C ALA A 632 6.53 -12.09 5.23
N ALA A 633 5.57 -11.65 4.42
CA ALA A 633 4.17 -12.06 4.52
C ALA A 633 3.93 -13.55 4.19
N ARG A 634 4.88 -14.22 3.54
CA ARG A 634 4.80 -15.63 3.11
C ARG A 634 5.54 -16.60 4.01
N LEU A 635 6.39 -16.12 4.92
CA LEU A 635 7.19 -16.97 5.81
C LEU A 635 6.35 -17.94 6.64
N LEU A 636 5.13 -17.52 7.04
CA LEU A 636 4.18 -18.33 7.82
C LEU A 636 3.03 -18.87 6.97
N GLN A 637 3.22 -18.97 5.64
CA GLN A 637 2.21 -19.42 4.70
C GLN A 637 2.70 -20.66 3.92
N PRO A 638 2.63 -21.86 4.53
CA PRO A 638 3.20 -23.10 3.96
C PRO A 638 2.59 -23.48 2.61
N GLN A 639 1.42 -22.92 2.26
CA GLN A 639 0.78 -23.15 0.96
C GLN A 639 1.56 -22.64 -0.24
N TRP A 640 2.60 -21.83 -0.01
CA TRP A 640 3.51 -21.35 -1.05
C TRP A 640 4.83 -22.11 -1.09
N GLY A 641 4.95 -23.20 -0.32
CA GLY A 641 6.10 -24.10 -0.34
C GLY A 641 7.33 -23.56 0.37
N ILE A 642 7.24 -22.37 0.98
CA ILE A 642 8.35 -21.83 1.76
C ILE A 642 8.38 -22.53 3.12
N ASP A 643 9.52 -23.16 3.40
CA ASP A 643 9.87 -23.68 4.72
C ASP A 643 11.04 -22.85 5.24
N PHE A 644 10.73 -21.74 5.91
CA PHE A 644 11.73 -20.74 6.24
C PHE A 644 12.80 -21.26 7.22
N GLU A 645 12.44 -22.16 8.14
CA GLU A 645 13.40 -22.71 9.09
C GLU A 645 14.44 -23.56 8.36
N ARG A 646 13.98 -24.52 7.55
CA ARG A 646 14.87 -25.35 6.73
C ARG A 646 15.66 -24.53 5.71
N GLU A 647 15.02 -23.57 5.05
CA GLU A 647 15.70 -22.73 4.07
C GLU A 647 16.73 -21.81 4.72
N ALA A 648 16.48 -21.28 5.93
CA ALA A 648 17.44 -20.43 6.64
C ALA A 648 18.75 -21.17 6.96
N GLU A 649 18.72 -22.48 7.18
CA GLU A 649 19.92 -23.31 7.37
C GLU A 649 20.78 -23.45 6.10
N LEU A 650 20.22 -23.19 4.91
CA LEU A 650 20.94 -23.25 3.64
C LEU A 650 21.72 -21.97 3.32
N TRP A 651 21.38 -20.85 3.95
CA TRP A 651 21.88 -19.53 3.59
C TRP A 651 23.00 -19.07 4.52
N ASP A 652 24.07 -18.52 3.94
CA ASP A 652 25.10 -17.81 4.70
C ASP A 652 24.49 -16.56 5.38
N ILE A 653 23.49 -15.95 4.74
CA ILE A 653 22.70 -14.84 5.27
C ILE A 653 21.20 -15.12 4.98
N PRO A 654 20.40 -15.52 5.97
CA PRO A 654 18.95 -15.66 5.79
C PRO A 654 18.30 -14.31 5.45
N GLY A 655 17.69 -14.20 4.27
CA GLY A 655 17.08 -12.96 3.79
C GLY A 655 15.55 -12.92 3.92
N SER A 656 14.97 -11.73 3.82
CA SER A 656 13.52 -11.52 3.60
C SER A 656 13.26 -10.08 3.11
N ASP A 657 12.19 -9.87 2.34
CA ASP A 657 11.63 -8.54 2.07
C ASP A 657 10.49 -8.24 3.05
N THR A 658 10.83 -7.49 4.10
CA THR A 658 9.86 -7.00 5.08
C THR A 658 9.50 -5.56 4.75
N PHE A 659 8.21 -5.24 4.70
CA PHE A 659 7.74 -3.88 4.50
C PHE A 659 6.78 -3.47 5.60
N ARG A 660 6.93 -2.23 6.08
CA ARG A 660 5.98 -1.63 7.02
C ARG A 660 4.95 -0.82 6.24
N ARG A 661 3.67 -1.14 6.38
CA ARG A 661 2.61 -0.26 5.88
C ARG A 661 2.57 0.99 6.78
N PRO A 662 2.72 2.21 6.24
CA PRO A 662 2.74 3.43 7.06
C PRO A 662 1.51 3.58 7.98
N LYS A 663 0.37 2.99 7.60
CA LYS A 663 -0.89 2.99 8.35
C LYS A 663 -1.02 1.87 9.41
N HIS A 664 -0.10 0.90 9.48
CA HIS A 664 -0.13 -0.23 10.43
C HIS A 664 1.15 -0.26 11.27
N TRP A 665 1.15 0.49 12.38
CA TRP A 665 2.34 0.76 13.17
C TRP A 665 2.76 -0.37 14.13
N ARG A 666 1.89 -1.37 14.36
CA ARG A 666 2.12 -2.41 15.37
C ARG A 666 2.88 -3.65 14.87
N TYR A 667 2.92 -3.92 13.56
CA TYR A 667 3.58 -5.11 13.03
C TYR A 667 4.28 -4.82 11.68
N ALA A 668 5.47 -5.40 11.49
CA ALA A 668 6.24 -5.32 10.24
C ALA A 668 5.87 -6.42 9.24
N TYR A 669 5.03 -7.38 9.64
CA TYR A 669 4.57 -8.51 8.83
C TYR A 669 3.08 -8.34 8.52
N ASP A 670 2.72 -7.66 7.42
CA ASP A 670 1.29 -7.41 7.08
C ASP A 670 0.97 -7.56 5.57
#